data_AF-A0A8C4PU80-F1
#
_entry.id   AF-A0A8C4PU80-F1
#
_cell.length_a   1.000
_cell.length_b   1.000
_cell.length_c   1.000
_cell.angle_alpha   90.00
_cell.angle_beta   90.00
_cell.angle_gamma   90.00
#
_symmetry.space_group_name_H-M   'P 1'
#
loop_
_entity.id
_entity.type
_entity.pdbx_description
1 polymer ?
#
loop_
_entity_poly.entity_id
_entity_poly.type
_entity_poly.pdbx_seq_one_letter_code
_entity_poly.pdbx_strand_id
1 'polypeptide(L)'
;MFAKLKKKIAEETAVSQRPGGAARIPRSVSKESVASMGADSGDDFASDGSSSREDLSSQLLRRNEQIRKLEARLSASMRKFQEQNETFQANRAKMAEGLALALARKDQEWSEKMDQLEKEKRFLTAQLQEMKSQSLNLFQRRDEMDELEGFQQQELSKVKHMLLKKEESLGKMEQELEARTRELSCTQEELMTSSQMSSDLSRKLEELQRHCSTLEEQRDHVTASKTGAENKITALEQKEQELQAFIQQLSVDLQKVTAETQEKEKLITHLQEKVASLEKRLEQNLSGEEHVQELLKEKTVAEQNLEDTRQQLLAARSSQAKAIDVLQTRVRELEQSLQASEEKLKQSSDIMATQEAQIQELAAANKESSRAQQQVLALEQQCTERIHVLEAQLAALERARAAEQTAAQREARELEQENAALKESKNECECSLQHHQLELKKLKEEWSQREIVSVAMAQALEEVRKQREELQQQAANLTAAVEEKEQSLQEKMEVILQKEQEILLLKTGHDSALLQTHQLQSELEALRSLRAEELLPGQEQGPALSASEPHVTLRAMQDPTYQLPAAEGVPNGEVGAMDLGQLQKEKQGLEQQLLEKNKTIKQMQQRMLELRKTLQKELKIRPDNELFEVREKPGPEMPNMAPSVTNTADLTDAREINFEYLKHVVLKFMSCRESEAFHLIKAVSVLLNFSQEEENMLKETLEYKMSWFGSKPAPKGSIRPSISNPRIPWS
;
A
#
# COMPACT_ATOMS: atom_id res chain seq x y z
N MET A 1 2.11 44.15 -16.98
CA MET A 1 1.91 44.76 -18.32
C MET A 1 0.46 44.74 -18.85
N PHE A 2 -0.51 44.04 -18.23
CA PHE A 2 -1.88 43.89 -18.77
C PHE A 2 -2.69 45.19 -19.00
N ALA A 3 -2.42 46.27 -18.25
CA ALA A 3 -3.17 47.53 -18.40
C ALA A 3 -3.06 48.18 -19.80
N LYS A 4 -1.93 48.01 -20.50
CA LYS A 4 -1.76 48.59 -21.86
C LYS A 4 -2.51 47.81 -22.94
N LEU A 5 -2.89 46.55 -22.70
CA LEU A 5 -3.67 45.76 -23.66
C LEU A 5 -5.16 46.15 -23.68
N LYS A 6 -5.75 46.41 -22.49
CA LYS A 6 -7.16 46.79 -22.38
C LYS A 6 -7.50 48.13 -23.05
N LYS A 7 -6.55 49.07 -23.16
CA LYS A 7 -6.83 50.34 -23.86
C LYS A 7 -6.97 50.14 -25.38
N LYS A 8 -6.10 49.36 -26.01
CA LYS A 8 -6.06 49.25 -27.48
C LYS A 8 -7.32 48.58 -28.07
N ILE A 9 -7.90 47.60 -27.35
CA ILE A 9 -9.13 46.91 -27.78
C ILE A 9 -10.36 47.84 -27.75
N ALA A 10 -10.35 48.89 -26.93
CA ALA A 10 -11.44 49.86 -26.83
C ALA A 10 -11.40 50.95 -27.93
N GLU A 11 -10.29 51.11 -28.64
CA GLU A 11 -10.11 52.15 -29.68
C GLU A 11 -10.41 51.61 -31.11
N GLU A 12 -10.40 50.29 -31.33
CA GLU A 12 -10.68 49.66 -32.65
C GLU A 12 -12.11 49.12 -32.82
N THR A 13 -12.94 49.11 -31.76
CA THR A 13 -14.31 48.55 -31.77
C THR A 13 -15.42 49.58 -32.02
N ALA A 14 -15.07 50.84 -32.33
CA ALA A 14 -16.03 51.91 -32.58
C ALA A 14 -15.74 52.65 -33.90
N VAL A 15 -16.81 52.85 -34.70
CA VAL A 15 -16.90 53.50 -36.03
C VAL A 15 -16.80 52.56 -37.24
N SER A 16 -17.95 52.06 -37.71
CA SER A 16 -18.57 52.52 -38.97
C SER A 16 -19.82 51.69 -39.30
N GLN A 17 -21.01 52.19 -38.96
CA GLN A 17 -22.27 51.75 -39.57
C GLN A 17 -22.78 52.82 -40.54
N ARG A 18 -23.37 52.38 -41.66
CA ARG A 18 -24.11 53.26 -42.60
C ARG A 18 -25.25 53.98 -41.86
N PRO A 19 -25.60 55.17 -42.34
CA PRO A 19 -26.87 55.27 -43.07
C PRO A 19 -26.70 55.81 -44.50
N GLY A 20 -27.73 55.63 -45.34
CA GLY A 20 -27.78 56.20 -46.70
C GLY A 20 -28.80 57.32 -46.81
N GLY A 21 -28.75 58.11 -47.91
CA GLY A 21 -29.72 59.18 -48.14
C GLY A 21 -29.46 60.05 -49.38
N ALA A 22 -30.12 59.69 -50.49
CA ALA A 22 -30.57 60.53 -51.61
C ALA A 22 -29.67 61.63 -52.27
N ALA A 23 -29.58 61.52 -53.60
CA ALA A 23 -29.65 62.60 -54.60
C ALA A 23 -28.59 63.74 -54.65
N ARG A 24 -27.81 63.77 -55.75
CA ARG A 24 -28.05 64.70 -56.89
C ARG A 24 -27.20 64.39 -58.12
N ILE A 25 -27.70 64.83 -59.30
CA ILE A 25 -27.03 64.79 -60.61
C ILE A 25 -26.51 66.22 -60.92
N PRO A 26 -25.29 66.39 -61.45
CA PRO A 26 -25.12 66.92 -62.83
C PRO A 26 -24.32 65.95 -63.72
N ARG A 27 -24.74 65.70 -64.97
CA ARG A 27 -24.34 66.42 -66.21
C ARG A 27 -22.82 66.35 -66.51
N SER A 28 -22.31 65.68 -67.55
CA SER A 28 -22.64 65.63 -68.99
C SER A 28 -22.03 66.78 -69.84
N VAL A 29 -20.79 66.59 -70.31
CA VAL A 29 -20.09 67.27 -71.42
C VAL A 29 -18.94 66.35 -71.87
N SER A 30 -18.48 66.30 -73.11
CA SER A 30 -19.06 66.73 -74.40
C SER A 30 -18.48 65.86 -75.53
N LYS A 31 -19.18 65.77 -76.67
CA LYS A 31 -18.61 65.28 -77.93
C LYS A 31 -18.43 66.47 -78.87
N GLU A 32 -17.18 66.76 -79.24
CA GLU A 32 -16.82 67.50 -80.45
C GLU A 32 -16.30 66.43 -81.44
N SER A 33 -16.77 66.27 -82.68
CA SER A 33 -17.60 67.14 -83.54
C SER A 33 -16.93 68.45 -83.92
N VAL A 34 -15.95 68.37 -84.82
CA VAL A 34 -15.46 69.50 -85.62
C VAL A 34 -16.14 69.48 -86.99
N ALA A 35 -16.45 70.67 -87.51
CA ALA A 35 -17.03 70.92 -88.84
C ALA A 35 -16.19 70.26 -89.97
N SER A 36 -16.78 69.77 -91.07
CA SER A 36 -17.67 70.44 -92.03
C SER A 36 -17.01 71.61 -92.76
N MET A 37 -16.36 71.31 -93.88
CA MET A 37 -16.35 72.18 -95.07
C MET A 37 -16.74 71.34 -96.29
N GLY A 38 -17.60 71.87 -97.13
CA GLY A 38 -18.08 71.27 -98.37
C GLY A 38 -18.66 72.35 -99.27
N ALA A 39 -18.57 72.13 -100.59
CA ALA A 39 -18.70 73.17 -101.62
C ALA A 39 -17.59 74.26 -101.50
N ASP A 40 -17.33 75.11 -102.50
CA ASP A 40 -17.98 75.27 -103.81
C ASP A 40 -16.96 75.74 -104.86
N SER A 41 -17.43 76.01 -106.08
CA SER A 41 -16.71 76.58 -107.23
C SER A 41 -15.79 75.60 -107.97
N GLY A 42 -15.81 75.53 -109.31
CA GLY A 42 -16.66 76.26 -110.25
C GLY A 42 -16.03 76.28 -111.63
N ASP A 43 -16.84 76.15 -112.69
CA ASP A 43 -16.36 76.33 -114.05
C ASP A 43 -15.98 77.80 -114.30
N ASP A 44 -14.81 78.03 -114.87
CA ASP A 44 -14.55 79.27 -115.61
C ASP A 44 -13.72 78.97 -116.87
N PHE A 45 -14.39 79.04 -118.01
CA PHE A 45 -13.85 78.62 -119.32
C PHE A 45 -13.07 79.78 -119.97
N ALA A 46 -11.78 79.91 -119.63
CA ALA A 46 -10.87 80.79 -120.34
C ALA A 46 -10.54 80.24 -121.75
N SER A 47 -11.50 80.35 -122.67
CA SER A 47 -11.36 79.93 -124.07
C SER A 47 -10.71 81.02 -124.92
N ASP A 48 -9.42 80.88 -125.23
CA ASP A 48 -8.77 81.64 -126.31
C ASP A 48 -7.57 80.88 -126.90
N GLY A 49 -7.13 81.25 -128.11
CA GLY A 49 -5.76 80.96 -128.58
C GLY A 49 -5.41 79.54 -129.07
N SER A 50 -6.29 78.86 -129.80
CA SER A 50 -5.96 77.86 -130.86
C SER A 50 -4.69 76.97 -130.74
N SER A 51 -4.84 75.70 -130.32
CA SER A 51 -3.94 74.57 -130.69
C SER A 51 -4.76 73.29 -130.95
N SER A 52 -4.14 72.23 -131.45
CA SER A 52 -4.84 71.06 -132.01
C SER A 52 -5.63 70.21 -131.00
N ARG A 53 -6.61 69.48 -131.52
CA ARG A 53 -7.53 68.59 -130.77
C ARG A 53 -6.80 67.45 -130.04
N GLU A 54 -5.64 67.02 -130.54
CA GLU A 54 -4.78 66.03 -129.90
C GLU A 54 -4.15 66.53 -128.59
N ASP A 55 -3.84 67.82 -128.46
CA ASP A 55 -3.13 68.39 -127.30
C ASP A 55 -3.98 68.39 -126.03
N LEU A 56 -5.25 68.79 -126.13
CA LEU A 56 -6.18 68.81 -124.99
C LEU A 56 -6.44 67.39 -124.44
N SER A 57 -6.63 66.42 -125.33
CA SER A 57 -6.77 65.01 -124.95
C SER A 57 -5.50 64.49 -124.29
N SER A 58 -4.32 64.89 -124.80
CA SER A 58 -3.02 64.56 -124.21
C SER A 58 -2.80 65.21 -122.83
N GLN A 59 -3.23 66.46 -122.63
CA GLN A 59 -3.22 67.11 -121.31
C GLN A 59 -4.15 66.42 -120.31
N LEU A 60 -5.37 66.06 -120.73
CA LEU A 60 -6.31 65.32 -119.88
C LEU A 60 -5.78 63.95 -119.49
N LEU A 61 -5.16 63.22 -120.44
CA LEU A 61 -4.52 61.93 -120.14
C LEU A 61 -3.37 62.10 -119.15
N ARG A 62 -2.50 63.13 -119.34
CA ARG A 62 -1.40 63.46 -118.42
C ARG A 62 -1.92 63.86 -117.02
N ARG A 63 -3.00 64.64 -116.92
CA ARG A 63 -3.63 65.01 -115.64
C ARG A 63 -4.25 63.81 -114.94
N ASN A 64 -5.02 62.97 -115.65
CA ASN A 64 -5.59 61.75 -115.08
C ASN A 64 -4.50 60.77 -114.61
N GLU A 65 -3.40 60.67 -115.34
CA GLU A 65 -2.26 59.84 -114.99
C GLU A 65 -1.46 60.41 -113.80
N GLN A 66 -1.39 61.75 -113.66
CA GLN A 66 -0.88 62.42 -112.45
C GLN A 66 -1.81 62.20 -111.25
N ILE A 67 -3.14 62.28 -111.43
CA ILE A 67 -4.14 61.99 -110.39
C ILE A 67 -3.97 60.56 -109.90
N ARG A 68 -3.93 59.55 -110.78
CA ARG A 68 -3.67 58.14 -110.39
C ARG A 68 -2.36 57.97 -109.63
N LYS A 69 -1.30 58.68 -110.02
CA LYS A 69 0.00 58.65 -109.31
C LYS A 69 -0.07 59.31 -107.93
N LEU A 70 -0.88 60.36 -107.76
CA LEU A 70 -1.15 60.98 -106.46
C LEU A 70 -2.07 60.09 -105.59
N GLU A 71 -3.11 59.49 -106.16
CA GLU A 71 -4.00 58.51 -105.49
C GLU A 71 -3.23 57.27 -105.03
N ALA A 72 -2.37 56.71 -105.88
CA ALA A 72 -1.52 55.58 -105.53
C ALA A 72 -0.49 55.95 -104.44
N ARG A 73 0.10 57.16 -104.51
CA ARG A 73 1.02 57.67 -103.47
C ARG A 73 0.29 57.93 -102.15
N LEU A 74 -0.93 58.46 -102.20
CA LEU A 74 -1.78 58.67 -101.03
C LEU A 74 -2.20 57.33 -100.42
N SER A 75 -2.64 56.36 -101.22
CA SER A 75 -3.00 55.00 -100.78
C SER A 75 -1.81 54.25 -100.19
N ALA A 76 -0.61 54.42 -100.75
CA ALA A 76 0.63 53.89 -100.17
C ALA A 76 1.00 54.62 -98.86
N SER A 77 0.71 55.92 -98.73
CA SER A 77 0.90 56.67 -97.49
C SER A 77 -0.10 56.26 -96.40
N MET A 78 -1.36 56.01 -96.76
CA MET A 78 -2.38 55.47 -95.85
C MET A 78 -1.99 54.07 -95.37
N ARG A 79 -1.57 53.18 -96.29
CA ARG A 79 -1.07 51.84 -95.93
C ARG A 79 0.13 51.92 -94.98
N LYS A 80 1.14 52.75 -95.26
CA LYS A 80 2.28 52.94 -94.33
C LYS A 80 1.86 53.47 -92.96
N PHE A 81 0.88 54.38 -92.90
CA PHE A 81 0.35 54.86 -91.62
C PHE A 81 -0.45 53.78 -90.88
N GLN A 82 -1.20 52.94 -91.61
CA GLN A 82 -1.91 51.80 -91.05
C GLN A 82 -0.93 50.73 -90.55
N GLU A 83 0.07 50.34 -91.34
CA GLU A 83 1.16 49.42 -90.95
C GLU A 83 1.90 49.92 -89.70
N GLN A 84 2.18 51.23 -89.61
CA GLN A 84 2.74 51.86 -88.42
C GLN A 84 1.79 51.78 -87.22
N ASN A 85 0.51 52.10 -87.40
CA ASN A 85 -0.49 52.03 -86.34
C ASN A 85 -0.70 50.58 -85.83
N GLU A 86 -0.76 49.61 -86.72
CA GLU A 86 -0.87 48.18 -86.41
C GLU A 86 0.37 47.67 -85.68
N THR A 87 1.58 48.04 -86.11
CA THR A 87 2.82 47.69 -85.40
C THR A 87 2.95 48.38 -84.04
N PHE A 88 2.52 49.66 -83.90
CA PHE A 88 2.43 50.31 -82.60
C PHE A 88 1.41 49.63 -81.67
N GLN A 89 0.24 49.24 -82.18
CA GLN A 89 -0.77 48.53 -81.40
C GLN A 89 -0.29 47.13 -81.00
N ALA A 90 0.35 46.38 -81.90
CA ALA A 90 0.94 45.07 -81.61
C ALA A 90 2.07 45.17 -80.57
N ASN A 91 2.95 46.17 -80.67
CA ASN A 91 4.00 46.40 -79.67
C ASN A 91 3.40 46.81 -78.30
N ARG A 92 2.34 47.62 -78.28
CA ARG A 92 1.61 47.96 -77.04
C ARG A 92 0.91 46.73 -76.43
N ALA A 93 0.35 45.85 -77.27
CA ALA A 93 -0.26 44.60 -76.83
C ALA A 93 0.78 43.65 -76.21
N LYS A 94 1.93 43.43 -76.89
CA LYS A 94 3.05 42.63 -76.36
C LYS A 94 3.60 43.19 -75.04
N MET A 95 3.65 44.51 -74.88
CA MET A 95 4.04 45.15 -73.62
C MET A 95 3.02 44.88 -72.50
N ALA A 96 1.72 44.99 -72.79
CA ALA A 96 0.66 44.70 -71.83
C ALA A 96 0.62 43.21 -71.43
N GLU A 97 0.82 42.30 -72.39
CA GLU A 97 0.94 40.85 -72.17
C GLU A 97 2.18 40.51 -71.32
N GLY A 98 3.34 41.09 -71.63
CA GLY A 98 4.56 40.93 -70.84
C GLY A 98 4.41 41.42 -69.38
N LEU A 99 3.69 42.52 -69.17
CA LEU A 99 3.35 43.01 -67.83
C LEU A 99 2.35 42.09 -67.12
N ALA A 100 1.32 41.58 -67.81
CA ALA A 100 0.36 40.62 -67.25
C ALA A 100 1.03 39.30 -66.84
N LEU A 101 1.94 38.77 -67.67
CA LEU A 101 2.75 37.59 -67.35
C LEU A 101 3.72 37.84 -66.18
N ALA A 102 4.28 39.04 -66.07
CA ALA A 102 5.13 39.40 -64.93
C ALA A 102 4.34 39.49 -63.61
N LEU A 103 3.11 40.01 -63.66
CA LEU A 103 2.19 40.03 -62.51
C LEU A 103 1.75 38.61 -62.13
N ALA A 104 1.28 37.80 -63.09
CA ALA A 104 0.85 36.42 -62.84
C ALA A 104 1.97 35.55 -62.22
N ARG A 105 3.22 35.71 -62.67
CA ARG A 105 4.39 35.07 -62.04
C ARG A 105 4.63 35.55 -60.61
N LYS A 106 4.39 36.83 -60.32
CA LYS A 106 4.51 37.35 -58.94
C LYS A 106 3.38 36.86 -58.05
N ASP A 107 2.16 36.76 -58.55
CA ASP A 107 1.03 36.21 -57.81
C ASP A 107 1.25 34.71 -57.50
N GLN A 108 1.79 33.94 -58.45
CA GLN A 108 2.23 32.56 -58.22
C GLN A 108 3.35 32.50 -57.15
N GLU A 109 4.42 33.30 -57.30
CA GLU A 109 5.51 33.40 -56.31
C GLU A 109 5.02 33.78 -54.90
N TRP A 110 3.92 34.52 -54.77
CA TRP A 110 3.31 34.86 -53.48
C TRP A 110 2.41 33.74 -52.96
N SER A 111 1.67 33.06 -53.83
CA SER A 111 0.87 31.87 -53.47
C SER A 111 1.76 30.76 -52.92
N GLU A 112 2.85 30.41 -53.60
CA GLU A 112 3.79 29.37 -53.18
C GLU A 112 4.43 29.67 -51.81
N LYS A 113 4.73 30.96 -51.53
CA LYS A 113 5.20 31.42 -50.22
C LYS A 113 4.11 31.34 -49.15
N MET A 114 2.85 31.66 -49.50
CA MET A 114 1.70 31.49 -48.61
C MET A 114 1.49 30.02 -48.24
N ASP A 115 1.50 29.12 -49.23
CA ASP A 115 1.39 27.67 -49.02
C ASP A 115 2.50 27.12 -48.15
N GLN A 116 3.73 27.63 -48.29
CA GLN A 116 4.86 27.25 -47.46
C GLN A 116 4.71 27.75 -46.01
N LEU A 117 4.35 29.02 -45.82
CA LEU A 117 4.08 29.59 -44.50
C LEU A 117 2.89 28.91 -43.81
N GLU A 118 1.88 28.47 -44.56
CA GLU A 118 0.78 27.67 -44.01
C GLU A 118 1.24 26.27 -43.58
N LYS A 119 2.08 25.57 -44.36
CA LYS A 119 2.64 24.27 -43.96
C LYS A 119 3.46 24.40 -42.68
N GLU A 120 4.31 25.42 -42.59
CA GLU A 120 5.11 25.72 -41.40
C GLU A 120 4.22 26.07 -40.19
N LYS A 121 3.20 26.91 -40.38
CA LYS A 121 2.21 27.23 -39.34
C LYS A 121 1.49 25.97 -38.84
N ARG A 122 1.03 25.09 -39.74
CA ARG A 122 0.37 23.82 -39.39
C ARG A 122 1.31 22.91 -38.59
N PHE A 123 2.56 22.76 -39.04
CA PHE A 123 3.59 21.96 -38.37
C PHE A 123 3.94 22.49 -36.97
N LEU A 124 4.13 23.80 -36.81
CA LEU A 124 4.39 24.43 -35.52
C LEU A 124 3.18 24.35 -34.57
N THR A 125 1.94 24.45 -35.08
CA THR A 125 0.76 24.22 -34.24
C THR A 125 0.60 22.78 -33.81
N ALA A 126 0.97 21.80 -34.65
CA ALA A 126 0.97 20.38 -34.29
C ALA A 126 2.00 20.10 -33.19
N GLN A 127 3.26 20.54 -33.35
CA GLN A 127 4.28 20.43 -32.29
C GLN A 127 3.86 21.10 -30.97
N LEU A 128 3.24 22.28 -31.03
CA LEU A 128 2.75 22.97 -29.83
C LEU A 128 1.60 22.22 -29.15
N GLN A 129 0.74 21.52 -29.90
CA GLN A 129 -0.30 20.66 -29.37
C GLN A 129 0.28 19.37 -28.78
N GLU A 130 1.26 18.77 -29.44
CA GLU A 130 1.99 17.59 -28.96
C GLU A 130 2.70 17.91 -27.64
N MET A 131 3.53 18.95 -27.57
CA MET A 131 4.19 19.39 -26.34
C MET A 131 3.21 19.63 -25.19
N LYS A 132 2.03 20.20 -25.46
CA LYS A 132 0.96 20.37 -24.45
C LYS A 132 0.41 19.04 -23.96
N SER A 133 0.17 18.07 -24.86
CA SER A 133 -0.29 16.72 -24.47
C SER A 133 0.77 15.94 -23.68
N GLN A 134 2.04 16.04 -24.06
CA GLN A 134 3.17 15.47 -23.32
C GLN A 134 3.27 16.10 -21.91
N SER A 135 3.21 17.43 -21.81
CA SER A 135 3.22 18.15 -20.53
C SER A 135 2.03 17.79 -19.64
N LEU A 136 0.84 17.60 -20.21
CA LEU A 136 -0.34 17.17 -19.47
C LEU A 136 -0.21 15.71 -18.99
N ASN A 137 0.34 14.80 -19.80
CA ASN A 137 0.59 13.43 -19.37
C ASN A 137 1.70 13.33 -18.31
N LEU A 138 2.72 14.19 -18.37
CA LEU A 138 3.75 14.31 -17.32
C LEU A 138 3.20 14.88 -16.01
N PHE A 139 2.13 15.69 -16.07
CA PHE A 139 1.41 16.16 -14.88
C PHE A 139 0.57 15.02 -14.28
N GLN A 140 -0.24 14.33 -15.11
CA GLN A 140 -1.03 13.16 -14.68
C GLN A 140 -0.17 12.07 -14.02
N ARG A 141 0.97 11.70 -14.64
CA ARG A 141 1.92 10.74 -14.06
C ARG A 141 2.55 11.21 -12.75
N ARG A 142 2.57 12.51 -12.47
CA ARG A 142 3.01 13.04 -11.18
C ARG A 142 1.91 12.94 -10.15
N ASP A 143 0.67 13.33 -10.49
CA ASP A 143 -0.48 13.14 -9.61
C ASP A 143 -0.63 11.65 -9.22
N GLU A 144 -0.51 10.74 -10.19
CA GLU A 144 -0.50 9.28 -9.99
C GLU A 144 0.66 8.81 -9.07
N MET A 145 1.84 9.41 -9.20
CA MET A 145 3.02 9.08 -8.38
C MET A 145 2.87 9.61 -6.95
N ASP A 146 2.40 10.84 -6.78
CA ASP A 146 2.15 11.48 -5.49
C ASP A 146 1.02 10.72 -4.72
N GLU A 147 0.00 10.21 -5.42
CA GLU A 147 -0.99 9.28 -4.85
C GLU A 147 -0.37 7.96 -4.40
N LEU A 148 0.49 7.34 -5.22
CA LEU A 148 1.19 6.09 -4.89
C LEU A 148 2.16 6.25 -3.72
N GLU A 149 2.90 7.35 -3.63
CA GLU A 149 3.72 7.70 -2.46
C GLU A 149 2.86 7.89 -1.21
N GLY A 150 1.68 8.50 -1.35
CA GLY A 150 0.67 8.61 -0.29
C GLY A 150 0.20 7.24 0.24
N PHE A 151 -0.13 6.30 -0.65
CA PHE A 151 -0.48 4.92 -0.27
C PHE A 151 0.70 4.18 0.35
N GLN A 152 1.91 4.29 -0.21
CA GLN A 152 3.12 3.67 0.35
C GLN A 152 3.40 4.16 1.77
N GLN A 153 3.28 5.47 2.01
CA GLN A 153 3.47 6.07 3.33
C GLN A 153 2.35 5.66 4.32
N GLN A 154 1.13 5.42 3.83
CA GLN A 154 0.04 4.86 4.64
C GLN A 154 0.32 3.41 5.05
N GLU A 155 0.74 2.54 4.13
CA GLU A 155 1.11 1.14 4.45
C GLU A 155 2.33 1.07 5.36
N LEU A 156 3.36 1.87 5.11
CA LEU A 156 4.55 1.94 5.97
C LEU A 156 4.19 2.41 7.39
N SER A 157 3.22 3.32 7.52
CA SER A 157 2.68 3.74 8.83
C SER A 157 1.87 2.63 9.52
N LYS A 158 1.06 1.86 8.78
CA LYS A 158 0.34 0.68 9.31
C LYS A 158 1.31 -0.40 9.78
N VAL A 159 2.31 -0.75 8.97
CA VAL A 159 3.37 -1.72 9.31
C VAL A 159 4.13 -1.26 10.55
N LYS A 160 4.53 0.01 10.62
CA LYS A 160 5.18 0.56 11.82
C LYS A 160 4.30 0.45 13.07
N HIS A 161 3.00 0.73 12.96
CA HIS A 161 2.07 0.58 14.09
C HIS A 161 1.87 -0.89 14.51
N MET A 162 1.85 -1.83 13.55
CA MET A 162 1.81 -3.27 13.84
C MET A 162 3.09 -3.77 14.50
N LEU A 163 4.27 -3.31 14.06
CA LEU A 163 5.56 -3.64 14.65
C LEU A 163 5.64 -3.14 16.10
N LEU A 164 5.35 -1.85 16.34
CA LEU A 164 5.34 -1.28 17.70
C LEU A 164 4.39 -2.05 18.63
N LYS A 165 3.18 -2.40 18.17
CA LYS A 165 2.24 -3.24 18.94
C LYS A 165 2.76 -4.65 19.21
N LYS A 166 3.55 -5.22 18.29
CA LYS A 166 4.17 -6.54 18.47
C LYS A 166 5.33 -6.47 19.46
N GLU A 167 6.19 -5.45 19.36
CA GLU A 167 7.26 -5.14 20.32
C GLU A 167 6.68 -4.92 21.73
N GLU A 168 5.63 -4.11 21.88
CA GLU A 168 4.90 -3.94 23.15
C GLU A 168 4.32 -5.25 23.70
N SER A 169 3.82 -6.15 22.84
CA SER A 169 3.29 -7.45 23.28
C SER A 169 4.38 -8.44 23.65
N LEU A 170 5.53 -8.36 22.98
CA LEU A 170 6.70 -9.21 23.23
C LEU A 170 7.37 -8.82 24.54
N GLY A 171 7.61 -7.51 24.78
CA GLY A 171 8.16 -7.04 26.05
C GLY A 171 7.29 -7.36 27.27
N LYS A 172 5.95 -7.45 27.10
CA LYS A 172 5.04 -7.94 28.15
C LYS A 172 5.22 -9.44 28.40
N MET A 173 5.30 -10.25 27.35
CA MET A 173 5.56 -11.69 27.46
C MET A 173 6.94 -11.99 28.05
N GLU A 174 7.95 -11.17 27.76
CA GLU A 174 9.29 -11.26 28.38
C GLU A 174 9.23 -10.93 29.89
N GLN A 175 8.52 -9.86 30.28
CA GLN A 175 8.31 -9.52 31.70
C GLN A 175 7.52 -10.59 32.46
N GLU A 176 6.50 -11.19 31.84
CA GLU A 176 5.75 -12.32 32.41
C GLU A 176 6.64 -13.57 32.53
N LEU A 177 7.43 -13.90 31.51
CA LEU A 177 8.37 -15.03 31.55
C LEU A 177 9.46 -14.85 32.62
N GLU A 178 10.02 -13.64 32.74
CA GLU A 178 11.02 -13.34 33.77
C GLU A 178 10.38 -13.37 35.18
N ALA A 179 9.12 -12.94 35.33
CA ALA A 179 8.37 -13.09 36.57
C ALA A 179 8.14 -14.57 36.94
N ARG A 180 7.70 -15.41 35.98
CA ARG A 180 7.57 -16.86 36.19
C ARG A 180 8.90 -17.54 36.49
N THR A 181 10.00 -17.06 35.89
CA THR A 181 11.35 -17.57 36.18
C THR A 181 11.76 -17.23 37.61
N ARG A 182 11.48 -16.00 38.08
CA ARG A 182 11.73 -15.56 39.46
C ARG A 182 10.88 -16.34 40.48
N GLU A 183 9.58 -16.51 40.20
CA GLU A 183 8.68 -17.37 41.01
C GLU A 183 9.21 -18.81 41.10
N LEU A 184 9.60 -19.41 39.97
CA LEU A 184 10.14 -20.77 39.93
C LEU A 184 11.40 -20.89 40.80
N SER A 185 12.35 -19.96 40.71
CA SER A 185 13.54 -19.97 41.57
C SER A 185 13.18 -19.90 43.06
N CYS A 186 12.22 -19.07 43.47
CA CYS A 186 11.77 -19.01 44.86
C CYS A 186 11.15 -20.35 45.31
N THR A 187 10.25 -20.94 44.51
CA THR A 187 9.67 -22.26 44.85
C THR A 187 10.71 -23.39 44.87
N GLN A 188 11.80 -23.26 44.12
CA GLN A 188 12.92 -24.21 44.15
C GLN A 188 13.77 -24.04 45.43
N GLU A 189 14.00 -22.81 45.90
CA GLU A 189 14.65 -22.54 47.20
C GLU A 189 13.79 -23.01 48.38
N GLU A 190 12.47 -22.79 48.32
CA GLU A 190 11.49 -23.32 49.29
C GLU A 190 11.48 -24.86 49.30
N LEU A 191 11.53 -25.51 48.12
CA LEU A 191 11.61 -26.97 48.03
C LEU A 191 12.94 -27.51 48.59
N MET A 192 14.07 -26.85 48.32
CA MET A 192 15.39 -27.23 48.84
C MET A 192 15.46 -27.09 50.36
N THR A 193 14.93 -25.99 50.92
CA THR A 193 14.87 -25.79 52.38
C THR A 193 13.91 -26.78 53.05
N SER A 194 12.73 -27.04 52.46
CA SER A 194 11.81 -28.07 52.94
C SER A 194 12.43 -29.48 52.89
N SER A 195 13.19 -29.80 51.83
CA SER A 195 13.91 -31.07 51.70
C SER A 195 15.01 -31.22 52.76
N GLN A 196 15.75 -30.15 53.07
CA GLN A 196 16.73 -30.16 54.16
C GLN A 196 16.05 -30.36 55.52
N MET A 197 14.94 -29.68 55.79
CA MET A 197 14.16 -29.85 57.02
C MET A 197 13.60 -31.27 57.16
N SER A 198 13.16 -31.89 56.06
CA SER A 198 12.71 -33.28 56.04
C SER A 198 13.86 -34.27 56.33
N SER A 199 15.05 -34.04 55.77
CA SER A 199 16.26 -34.81 56.06
C SER A 199 16.68 -34.69 57.53
N ASP A 200 16.64 -33.49 58.08
CA ASP A 200 16.95 -33.20 59.48
C ASP A 200 15.95 -33.82 60.48
N LEU A 201 14.66 -33.86 60.13
CA LEU A 201 13.63 -34.56 60.90
C LEU A 201 13.78 -36.09 60.79
N SER A 202 14.12 -36.61 59.62
CA SER A 202 14.34 -38.05 59.41
C SER A 202 15.54 -38.54 60.24
N ARG A 203 16.64 -37.79 60.23
CA ARG A 203 17.84 -38.05 61.06
C ARG A 203 17.51 -38.05 62.57
N LYS A 204 16.70 -37.10 63.04
CA LYS A 204 16.21 -37.08 64.44
C LYS A 204 15.30 -38.26 64.77
N LEU A 205 14.47 -38.72 63.82
CA LEU A 205 13.66 -39.93 63.99
C LEU A 205 14.53 -41.17 64.12
N GLU A 206 15.58 -41.32 63.31
CA GLU A 206 16.54 -42.43 63.48
C GLU A 206 17.31 -42.35 64.81
N GLU A 207 17.73 -41.16 65.25
CA GLU A 207 18.37 -40.94 66.54
C GLU A 207 17.44 -41.36 67.70
N LEU A 208 16.17 -40.96 67.66
CA LEU A 208 15.15 -41.39 68.63
C LEU A 208 14.88 -42.91 68.55
N GLN A 209 14.80 -43.50 67.36
CA GLN A 209 14.58 -44.93 67.18
C GLN A 209 15.75 -45.76 67.75
N ARG A 210 16.99 -45.31 67.57
CA ARG A 210 18.18 -45.91 68.20
C ARG A 210 18.08 -45.83 69.73
N HIS A 211 17.72 -44.67 70.29
CA HIS A 211 17.52 -44.51 71.73
C HIS A 211 16.40 -45.42 72.28
N CYS A 212 15.26 -45.54 71.59
CA CYS A 212 14.20 -46.48 71.95
C CYS A 212 14.72 -47.92 71.97
N SER A 213 15.43 -48.36 70.93
CA SER A 213 16.00 -49.71 70.84
C SER A 213 16.94 -50.01 72.02
N THR A 214 17.83 -49.08 72.38
CA THR A 214 18.72 -49.24 73.55
C THR A 214 17.96 -49.26 74.88
N LEU A 215 16.84 -48.52 75.00
CA LEU A 215 15.98 -48.57 76.19
C LEU A 215 15.21 -49.90 76.29
N GLU A 216 14.83 -50.50 75.16
CA GLU A 216 14.24 -51.84 75.12
C GLU A 216 15.26 -52.92 75.50
N GLU A 217 16.49 -52.87 74.97
CA GLU A 217 17.59 -53.76 75.38
C GLU A 217 17.86 -53.67 76.90
N GLN A 218 17.85 -52.46 77.47
CA GLN A 218 18.00 -52.25 78.91
C GLN A 218 16.81 -52.80 79.71
N ARG A 219 15.56 -52.54 79.27
CA ARG A 219 14.33 -53.09 79.87
C ARG A 219 14.39 -54.62 79.89
N ASP A 220 14.80 -55.24 78.79
CA ASP A 220 14.79 -56.69 78.64
C ASP A 220 15.92 -57.34 79.45
N HIS A 221 17.08 -56.70 79.54
CA HIS A 221 18.16 -57.11 80.46
C HIS A 221 17.72 -57.03 81.94
N VAL A 222 17.08 -55.93 82.35
CA VAL A 222 16.53 -55.77 83.71
C VAL A 222 15.44 -56.82 83.99
N THR A 223 14.58 -57.11 83.01
CA THR A 223 13.51 -58.12 83.13
C THR A 223 14.08 -59.54 83.25
N ALA A 224 15.09 -59.89 82.46
CA ALA A 224 15.79 -61.17 82.57
C ALA A 224 16.52 -61.30 83.92
N SER A 225 17.14 -60.22 84.41
CA SER A 225 17.78 -60.17 85.74
C SER A 225 16.76 -60.35 86.87
N LYS A 226 15.60 -59.67 86.79
CA LYS A 226 14.47 -59.80 87.73
C LYS A 226 13.94 -61.24 87.76
N THR A 227 13.66 -61.82 86.60
CA THR A 227 13.21 -63.23 86.50
C THR A 227 14.26 -64.19 87.05
N GLY A 228 15.55 -63.93 86.80
CA GLY A 228 16.67 -64.68 87.37
C GLY A 228 16.83 -64.53 88.89
N ALA A 229 16.35 -63.44 89.48
CA ALA A 229 16.26 -63.27 90.94
C ALA A 229 15.02 -63.95 91.52
N GLU A 230 13.86 -63.83 90.87
CA GLU A 230 12.62 -64.51 91.24
C GLU A 230 12.79 -66.03 91.25
N ASN A 231 13.43 -66.60 90.22
CA ASN A 231 13.77 -68.03 90.17
C ASN A 231 14.70 -68.47 91.33
N LYS A 232 15.60 -67.60 91.79
CA LYS A 232 16.46 -67.86 92.98
C LYS A 232 15.65 -67.79 94.27
N ILE A 233 14.73 -66.84 94.38
CA ILE A 233 13.82 -66.71 95.54
C ILE A 233 12.98 -67.98 95.65
N THR A 234 12.31 -68.42 94.57
CA THR A 234 11.50 -69.66 94.60
C THR A 234 12.32 -70.91 94.92
N ALA A 235 13.59 -70.97 94.50
CA ALA A 235 14.49 -72.07 94.86
C ALA A 235 14.93 -72.03 96.34
N LEU A 236 15.05 -70.83 96.93
CA LEU A 236 15.31 -70.66 98.36
C LEU A 236 14.06 -70.96 99.20
N GLU A 237 12.87 -70.54 98.77
CA GLU A 237 11.58 -70.88 99.39
C GLU A 237 11.34 -72.39 99.41
N GLN A 238 11.69 -73.10 98.32
CA GLN A 238 11.66 -74.57 98.29
C GLN A 238 12.64 -75.19 99.29
N LYS A 239 13.84 -74.63 99.45
CA LYS A 239 14.83 -75.10 100.44
C LYS A 239 14.41 -74.79 101.88
N GLU A 240 13.73 -73.67 102.12
CA GLU A 240 13.11 -73.35 103.40
C GLU A 240 12.01 -74.36 103.74
N GLN A 241 11.13 -74.69 102.78
CA GLN A 241 10.09 -75.71 102.95
C GLN A 241 10.68 -77.11 103.22
N GLU A 242 11.73 -77.52 102.49
CA GLU A 242 12.46 -78.77 102.76
C GLU A 242 13.04 -78.80 104.19
N LEU A 243 13.71 -77.73 104.61
CA LEU A 243 14.28 -77.62 105.95
C LEU A 243 13.19 -77.59 107.03
N GLN A 244 12.07 -76.93 106.79
CA GLN A 244 10.97 -76.86 107.75
C GLN A 244 10.24 -78.21 107.88
N ALA A 245 10.10 -78.97 106.77
CA ALA A 245 9.64 -80.36 106.82
C ALA A 245 10.62 -81.26 107.59
N PHE A 246 11.94 -81.08 107.41
CA PHE A 246 12.97 -81.80 108.17
C PHE A 246 12.92 -81.46 109.67
N ILE A 247 12.70 -80.20 110.04
CA ILE A 247 12.49 -79.77 111.44
C ILE A 247 11.20 -80.36 112.02
N GLN A 248 10.11 -80.43 111.26
CA GLN A 248 8.88 -81.11 111.69
C GLN A 248 9.11 -82.60 111.92
N GLN A 249 9.81 -83.29 111.01
CA GLN A 249 10.17 -84.71 111.18
C GLN A 249 11.02 -84.93 112.44
N LEU A 250 12.08 -84.13 112.63
CA LEU A 250 12.90 -84.15 113.86
C LEU A 250 12.09 -83.89 115.13
N SER A 251 11.07 -83.03 115.06
CA SER A 251 10.18 -82.75 116.19
C SER A 251 9.27 -83.93 116.52
N VAL A 252 8.77 -84.65 115.51
CA VAL A 252 7.99 -85.90 115.67
C VAL A 252 8.87 -87.02 116.23
N ASP A 253 10.09 -87.19 115.72
CA ASP A 253 11.03 -88.19 116.23
C ASP A 253 11.45 -87.90 117.68
N LEU A 254 11.64 -86.62 118.04
CA LEU A 254 11.89 -86.21 119.43
C LEU A 254 10.69 -86.45 120.35
N GLN A 255 9.46 -86.17 119.89
CA GLN A 255 8.23 -86.51 120.62
C GLN A 255 8.11 -88.02 120.84
N LYS A 256 8.41 -88.83 119.82
CA LYS A 256 8.43 -90.29 119.92
C LYS A 256 9.46 -90.77 120.96
N VAL A 257 10.70 -90.26 120.91
CA VAL A 257 11.75 -90.64 121.88
C VAL A 257 11.39 -90.23 123.30
N THR A 258 10.76 -89.05 123.50
CA THR A 258 10.30 -88.64 124.83
C THR A 258 9.12 -89.50 125.33
N ALA A 259 8.20 -89.93 124.45
CA ALA A 259 7.15 -90.90 124.79
C ALA A 259 7.73 -92.28 125.18
N GLU A 260 8.67 -92.84 124.39
CA GLU A 260 9.36 -94.09 124.72
C GLU A 260 10.16 -93.99 126.04
N THR A 261 10.65 -92.80 126.38
CA THR A 261 11.33 -92.53 127.65
C THR A 261 10.32 -92.53 128.81
N GLN A 262 9.17 -91.87 128.64
CA GLN A 262 8.08 -91.89 129.62
C GLN A 262 7.49 -93.29 129.84
N GLU A 263 7.46 -94.17 128.84
CA GLU A 263 7.06 -95.58 129.05
C GLU A 263 8.07 -96.36 129.89
N LYS A 264 9.37 -96.14 129.70
CA LYS A 264 10.42 -96.72 130.55
C LYS A 264 10.35 -96.16 131.98
N GLU A 265 9.99 -94.89 132.13
CA GLU A 265 9.77 -94.24 133.43
C GLU A 265 8.52 -94.76 134.17
N LYS A 266 7.42 -95.02 133.44
CA LYS A 266 6.23 -95.75 133.94
C LYS A 266 6.58 -97.18 134.38
N LEU A 267 7.47 -97.87 133.66
CA LEU A 267 7.94 -99.20 134.04
C LEU A 267 8.77 -99.16 135.35
N ILE A 268 9.61 -98.14 135.52
CA ILE A 268 10.39 -97.92 136.76
C ILE A 268 9.46 -97.63 137.95
N THR A 269 8.49 -96.73 137.79
CA THR A 269 7.53 -96.41 138.85
C THR A 269 6.65 -97.62 139.21
N HIS A 270 6.19 -98.42 138.23
CA HIS A 270 5.48 -99.67 138.52
C HIS A 270 6.33 -100.67 139.33
N LEU A 271 7.64 -100.76 139.06
CA LEU A 271 8.56 -101.59 139.86
C LEU A 271 8.72 -101.05 141.30
N GLN A 272 8.75 -99.73 141.48
CA GLN A 272 8.79 -99.08 142.81
C GLN A 272 7.48 -99.29 143.59
N GLU A 273 6.32 -99.12 142.95
CA GLU A 273 5.01 -99.45 143.53
C GLU A 273 4.94 -100.92 143.96
N LYS A 274 5.54 -101.82 143.18
CA LYS A 274 5.57 -103.25 143.51
C LYS A 274 6.38 -103.54 144.78
N VAL A 275 7.48 -102.82 145.03
CA VAL A 275 8.21 -102.86 146.30
C VAL A 275 7.34 -102.35 147.45
N ALA A 276 6.73 -101.17 147.30
CA ALA A 276 5.82 -100.61 148.30
C ALA A 276 4.60 -101.53 148.59
N SER A 277 4.14 -102.30 147.60
CA SER A 277 3.05 -103.29 147.73
C SER A 277 3.43 -104.58 148.50
N LEU A 278 4.73 -104.80 148.73
CA LEU A 278 5.23 -105.86 149.60
C LEU A 278 5.37 -105.34 151.03
N GLU A 279 5.87 -104.12 151.21
CA GLU A 279 5.98 -103.43 152.50
C GLU A 279 4.60 -103.19 153.14
N LYS A 280 3.66 -102.64 152.38
CA LYS A 280 2.32 -102.25 152.84
C LYS A 280 1.34 -103.43 153.03
N ARG A 281 1.84 -104.65 153.25
CA ARG A 281 1.03 -105.88 153.44
C ARG A 281 1.11 -106.47 154.84
N LEU A 282 1.85 -105.82 155.75
CA LEU A 282 2.15 -106.36 157.08
C LEU A 282 1.14 -105.94 158.17
N GLU A 283 0.39 -104.85 157.99
CA GLU A 283 -0.32 -104.17 159.09
C GLU A 283 -1.84 -103.96 158.85
N GLN A 284 -2.60 -104.99 159.21
CA GLN A 284 -3.85 -104.98 160.02
C GLN A 284 -5.02 -104.00 159.68
N ASN A 285 -5.97 -104.52 158.90
CA ASN A 285 -7.41 -104.70 159.19
C ASN A 285 -8.17 -103.83 160.24
N LEU A 286 -9.34 -103.30 159.79
CA LEU A 286 -10.66 -103.23 160.48
C LEU A 286 -10.78 -102.38 161.77
N SER A 287 -11.94 -101.88 162.24
CA SER A 287 -13.32 -101.63 161.74
C SER A 287 -13.92 -100.58 162.73
N GLY A 288 -14.99 -99.81 162.50
CA GLY A 288 -16.13 -99.89 161.58
C GLY A 288 -17.42 -99.82 162.41
N GLU A 289 -18.20 -98.73 162.30
CA GLU A 289 -19.43 -98.51 163.09
C GLU A 289 -20.54 -97.91 162.21
N GLU A 290 -21.13 -98.77 161.38
CA GLU A 290 -22.11 -98.40 160.36
C GLU A 290 -23.55 -98.53 160.88
N HIS A 291 -24.15 -97.43 161.38
CA HIS A 291 -25.62 -97.30 161.43
C HIS A 291 -26.17 -95.87 161.36
N VAL A 292 -25.35 -94.82 161.50
CA VAL A 292 -25.78 -93.41 161.33
C VAL A 292 -25.70 -92.96 159.86
N GLN A 293 -24.94 -93.66 159.01
CA GLN A 293 -24.73 -93.27 157.61
C GLN A 293 -26.00 -93.38 156.73
N GLU A 294 -26.95 -94.27 157.03
CA GLU A 294 -28.10 -94.52 156.15
C GLU A 294 -28.99 -93.27 155.98
N LEU A 295 -29.28 -92.56 157.09
CA LEU A 295 -30.03 -91.30 157.09
C LEU A 295 -29.27 -90.12 156.45
N LEU A 296 -27.95 -90.21 156.34
CA LEU A 296 -27.15 -89.25 155.58
C LEU A 296 -27.24 -89.53 154.06
N LYS A 297 -27.29 -90.80 153.63
CA LYS A 297 -27.42 -91.19 152.21
C LYS A 297 -28.71 -90.64 151.60
N GLU A 298 -29.83 -90.70 152.32
CA GLU A 298 -31.12 -90.24 151.79
C GLU A 298 -31.14 -88.70 151.61
N LYS A 299 -30.53 -87.96 152.54
CA LYS A 299 -30.32 -86.50 152.40
C LYS A 299 -29.42 -86.17 151.20
N THR A 300 -28.29 -86.88 151.02
CA THR A 300 -27.37 -86.58 149.91
C THR A 300 -27.98 -86.89 148.55
N VAL A 301 -28.87 -87.88 148.43
CA VAL A 301 -29.61 -88.13 147.17
C VAL A 301 -30.53 -86.95 146.81
N ALA A 302 -31.20 -86.33 147.79
CA ALA A 302 -32.04 -85.15 147.53
C ALA A 302 -31.19 -83.92 147.13
N GLU A 303 -30.04 -83.72 147.77
CA GLU A 303 -29.09 -82.64 147.42
C GLU A 303 -28.44 -82.88 146.05
N GLN A 304 -28.11 -84.13 145.70
CA GLN A 304 -27.56 -84.50 144.39
C GLN A 304 -28.54 -84.21 143.25
N ASN A 305 -29.81 -84.60 143.37
CA ASN A 305 -30.82 -84.34 142.32
C ASN A 305 -31.00 -82.82 142.03
N LEU A 306 -30.86 -81.97 143.06
CA LEU A 306 -30.90 -80.51 142.91
C LEU A 306 -29.64 -79.97 142.20
N GLU A 307 -28.51 -80.62 142.39
CA GLU A 307 -27.25 -80.25 141.76
C GLU A 307 -27.17 -80.76 140.31
N ASP A 308 -27.61 -81.98 140.03
CA ASP A 308 -27.70 -82.55 138.68
C ASP A 308 -28.57 -81.68 137.76
N THR A 309 -29.72 -81.20 138.26
CA THR A 309 -30.60 -80.29 137.50
C THR A 309 -29.98 -78.91 137.27
N ARG A 310 -29.14 -78.42 138.20
CA ARG A 310 -28.33 -77.20 137.97
C ARG A 310 -27.25 -77.43 136.91
N GLN A 311 -26.56 -78.56 136.96
CA GLN A 311 -25.50 -78.91 136.01
C GLN A 311 -26.08 -79.11 134.59
N GLN A 312 -27.25 -79.73 134.46
CA GLN A 312 -28.00 -79.79 133.19
C GLN A 312 -28.36 -78.39 132.67
N LEU A 313 -28.83 -77.48 133.53
CA LEU A 313 -29.20 -76.12 133.14
C LEU A 313 -27.97 -75.26 132.78
N LEU A 314 -26.84 -75.45 133.46
CA LEU A 314 -25.55 -74.85 133.11
C LEU A 314 -24.99 -75.41 131.80
N ALA A 315 -25.08 -76.72 131.56
CA ALA A 315 -24.69 -77.36 130.31
C ALA A 315 -25.53 -76.82 129.15
N ALA A 316 -26.86 -76.76 129.31
CA ALA A 316 -27.78 -76.16 128.35
C ALA A 316 -27.42 -74.69 128.06
N ARG A 317 -27.21 -73.85 129.08
CA ARG A 317 -26.74 -72.46 128.91
C ARG A 317 -25.40 -72.38 128.17
N SER A 318 -24.45 -73.29 128.45
CA SER A 318 -23.17 -73.32 127.74
C SER A 318 -23.33 -73.69 126.25
N SER A 319 -24.27 -74.59 125.93
CA SER A 319 -24.59 -74.97 124.55
C SER A 319 -25.27 -73.83 123.80
N GLN A 320 -26.18 -73.10 124.46
CA GLN A 320 -26.84 -71.92 123.92
C GLN A 320 -25.85 -70.77 123.69
N ALA A 321 -24.92 -70.54 124.62
CA ALA A 321 -23.86 -69.54 124.45
C ALA A 321 -22.95 -69.88 123.25
N LYS A 322 -22.53 -71.14 123.10
CA LYS A 322 -21.77 -71.61 121.92
C LYS A 322 -22.56 -71.44 120.61
N ALA A 323 -23.85 -71.74 120.61
CA ALA A 323 -24.70 -71.53 119.44
C ALA A 323 -24.84 -70.04 119.08
N ILE A 324 -24.95 -69.15 120.07
CA ILE A 324 -24.98 -67.69 119.86
C ILE A 324 -23.65 -67.19 119.29
N ASP A 325 -22.50 -67.65 119.81
CA ASP A 325 -21.17 -67.23 119.33
C ASP A 325 -20.88 -67.70 117.90
N VAL A 326 -21.30 -68.93 117.56
CA VAL A 326 -21.30 -69.44 116.18
C VAL A 326 -22.19 -68.59 115.27
N LEU A 327 -23.39 -68.22 115.71
CA LEU A 327 -24.29 -67.35 114.95
C LEU A 327 -23.72 -65.92 114.78
N GLN A 328 -23.12 -65.33 115.82
CA GLN A 328 -22.48 -64.02 115.75
C GLN A 328 -21.26 -64.02 114.82
N THR A 329 -20.49 -65.11 114.82
CA THR A 329 -19.38 -65.30 113.89
C THR A 329 -19.90 -65.46 112.46
N ARG A 330 -20.98 -66.22 112.25
CA ARG A 330 -21.60 -66.39 110.93
C ARG A 330 -22.25 -65.10 110.40
N VAL A 331 -22.79 -64.24 111.27
CA VAL A 331 -23.26 -62.90 110.89
C VAL A 331 -22.08 -62.04 110.42
N ARG A 332 -20.97 -61.98 111.19
CA ARG A 332 -19.74 -61.26 110.78
C ARG A 332 -19.17 -61.76 109.45
N GLU A 333 -19.16 -63.08 109.20
CA GLU A 333 -18.76 -63.67 107.92
C GLU A 333 -19.67 -63.21 106.76
N LEU A 334 -20.99 -63.15 106.99
CA LEU A 334 -21.96 -62.72 105.98
C LEU A 334 -21.88 -61.20 105.72
N GLU A 335 -21.66 -60.38 106.75
CA GLU A 335 -21.43 -58.94 106.63
C GLU A 335 -20.16 -58.64 105.82
N GLN A 336 -19.06 -59.33 106.13
CA GLN A 336 -17.81 -59.22 105.36
C GLN A 336 -17.97 -59.71 103.92
N SER A 337 -18.69 -60.82 103.71
CA SER A 337 -18.99 -61.33 102.37
C SER A 337 -19.90 -60.40 101.57
N LEU A 338 -20.84 -59.70 102.23
CA LEU A 338 -21.72 -58.72 101.60
C LEU A 338 -20.91 -57.49 101.17
N GLN A 339 -20.15 -56.88 102.09
CA GLN A 339 -19.31 -55.72 101.77
C GLN A 339 -18.31 -56.04 100.64
N ALA A 340 -17.65 -57.20 100.69
CA ALA A 340 -16.74 -57.64 99.62
C ALA A 340 -17.45 -57.95 98.29
N SER A 341 -18.79 -58.08 98.27
CA SER A 341 -19.59 -58.18 97.04
C SER A 341 -20.05 -56.81 96.54
N GLU A 342 -20.39 -55.88 97.44
CA GLU A 342 -20.73 -54.49 97.11
C GLU A 342 -19.52 -53.73 96.54
N GLU A 343 -18.34 -53.91 97.12
CA GLU A 343 -17.08 -53.34 96.62
C GLU A 343 -16.74 -53.86 95.21
N LYS A 344 -16.95 -55.16 94.95
CA LYS A 344 -16.79 -55.75 93.60
C LYS A 344 -17.84 -55.27 92.62
N LEU A 345 -19.10 -55.13 93.04
CA LEU A 345 -20.17 -54.58 92.21
C LEU A 345 -19.88 -53.13 91.84
N LYS A 346 -19.35 -52.34 92.78
CA LYS A 346 -18.93 -50.96 92.53
C LYS A 346 -17.75 -50.88 91.57
N GLN A 347 -16.69 -51.66 91.79
CA GLN A 347 -15.57 -51.77 90.85
C GLN A 347 -16.04 -52.18 89.44
N SER A 348 -16.97 -53.15 89.35
CA SER A 348 -17.57 -53.55 88.08
C SER A 348 -18.40 -52.43 87.45
N SER A 349 -19.13 -51.63 88.24
CA SER A 349 -19.91 -50.49 87.77
C SER A 349 -19.01 -49.37 87.25
N ASP A 350 -17.91 -49.08 87.94
CA ASP A 350 -16.92 -48.07 87.54
C ASP A 350 -16.23 -48.51 86.23
N ILE A 351 -15.86 -49.80 86.10
CA ILE A 351 -15.34 -50.38 84.85
C ILE A 351 -16.36 -50.23 83.71
N MET A 352 -17.62 -50.65 83.92
CA MET A 352 -18.68 -50.51 82.91
C MET A 352 -18.88 -49.06 82.48
N ALA A 353 -18.83 -48.10 83.41
CA ALA A 353 -18.94 -46.67 83.10
C ALA A 353 -17.76 -46.17 82.22
N THR A 354 -16.54 -46.64 82.46
CA THR A 354 -15.40 -46.31 81.59
C THR A 354 -15.49 -46.96 80.20
N GLN A 355 -16.03 -48.18 80.10
CA GLN A 355 -16.25 -48.85 78.81
C GLN A 355 -17.37 -48.17 78.00
N GLU A 356 -18.47 -47.79 78.66
CA GLU A 356 -19.57 -47.00 78.06
C GLU A 356 -19.05 -45.66 77.51
N ALA A 357 -18.19 -44.95 78.26
CA ALA A 357 -17.55 -43.71 77.79
C ALA A 357 -16.65 -43.94 76.56
N GLN A 358 -15.82 -44.99 76.56
CA GLN A 358 -14.98 -45.36 75.40
C GLN A 358 -15.82 -45.71 74.16
N ILE A 359 -16.94 -46.41 74.33
CA ILE A 359 -17.86 -46.73 73.23
C ILE A 359 -18.49 -45.45 72.66
N GLN A 360 -18.85 -44.49 73.51
CA GLN A 360 -19.41 -43.20 73.07
C GLN A 360 -18.36 -42.33 72.36
N GLU A 361 -17.11 -42.32 72.82
CA GLU A 361 -15.99 -41.62 72.17
C GLU A 361 -15.66 -42.23 70.79
N LEU A 362 -15.57 -43.56 70.70
CA LEU A 362 -15.40 -44.27 69.42
C LEU A 362 -16.59 -44.00 68.46
N ALA A 363 -17.82 -43.94 68.99
CA ALA A 363 -19.00 -43.61 68.19
C ALA A 363 -19.04 -42.14 67.73
N ALA A 364 -18.39 -41.22 68.46
CA ALA A 364 -18.19 -39.84 68.03
C ALA A 364 -17.11 -39.75 66.94
N ALA A 365 -15.95 -40.36 67.16
CA ALA A 365 -14.85 -40.41 66.19
C ALA A 365 -15.26 -41.07 64.86
N ASN A 366 -16.06 -42.14 64.89
CA ASN A 366 -16.60 -42.78 63.69
C ASN A 366 -17.56 -41.86 62.91
N LYS A 367 -18.42 -41.10 63.61
CA LYS A 367 -19.27 -40.08 62.97
C LYS A 367 -18.44 -38.98 62.33
N GLU A 368 -17.38 -38.51 62.99
CA GLU A 368 -16.48 -37.50 62.43
C GLU A 368 -15.71 -38.01 61.21
N SER A 369 -15.16 -39.22 61.28
CA SER A 369 -14.55 -39.92 60.15
C SER A 369 -15.51 -40.03 58.95
N SER A 370 -16.78 -40.40 59.18
CA SER A 370 -17.77 -40.48 58.10
C SER A 370 -18.08 -39.12 57.45
N ARG A 371 -18.02 -38.02 58.19
CA ARG A 371 -18.17 -36.65 57.64
C ARG A 371 -16.95 -36.24 56.84
N ALA A 372 -15.74 -36.55 57.34
CA ALA A 372 -14.50 -36.30 56.62
C ALA A 372 -14.45 -37.07 55.29
N GLN A 373 -14.86 -38.35 55.30
CA GLN A 373 -14.99 -39.15 54.08
C GLN A 373 -16.00 -38.56 53.09
N GLN A 374 -17.16 -38.09 53.56
CA GLN A 374 -18.14 -37.40 52.70
C GLN A 374 -17.61 -36.09 52.11
N GLN A 375 -16.82 -35.32 52.87
CA GLN A 375 -16.18 -34.10 52.37
C GLN A 375 -15.08 -34.43 51.35
N VAL A 376 -14.27 -35.45 51.57
CA VAL A 376 -13.25 -35.92 50.61
C VAL A 376 -13.92 -36.36 49.31
N LEU A 377 -14.97 -37.21 49.36
CA LEU A 377 -15.69 -37.65 48.17
C LEU A 377 -16.33 -36.49 47.39
N ALA A 378 -16.85 -35.46 48.07
CA ALA A 378 -17.39 -34.28 47.41
C ALA A 378 -16.30 -33.42 46.73
N LEU A 379 -15.12 -33.29 47.36
CA LEU A 379 -13.98 -32.59 46.79
C LEU A 379 -13.35 -33.38 45.62
N GLU A 380 -13.28 -34.70 45.72
CA GLU A 380 -12.87 -35.59 44.62
C GLU A 380 -13.80 -35.44 43.41
N GLN A 381 -15.12 -35.46 43.62
CA GLN A 381 -16.11 -35.19 42.57
C GLN A 381 -15.88 -33.82 41.92
N GLN A 382 -15.79 -32.75 42.72
CA GLN A 382 -15.54 -31.39 42.22
C GLN A 382 -14.21 -31.29 41.42
N CYS A 383 -13.16 -31.99 41.87
CA CYS A 383 -11.89 -32.07 41.15
C CYS A 383 -12.02 -32.83 39.82
N THR A 384 -12.70 -33.98 39.78
CA THR A 384 -12.91 -34.74 38.54
C THR A 384 -13.76 -33.97 37.52
N GLU A 385 -14.82 -33.28 37.95
CA GLU A 385 -15.59 -32.37 37.10
C GLU A 385 -14.71 -31.25 36.54
N ARG A 386 -13.86 -30.65 37.38
CA ARG A 386 -12.94 -29.59 36.94
C ARG A 386 -11.89 -30.09 35.95
N ILE A 387 -11.39 -31.31 36.13
CA ILE A 387 -10.48 -31.99 35.19
C ILE A 387 -11.19 -32.21 33.85
N HIS A 388 -12.37 -32.85 33.83
CA HIS A 388 -13.12 -33.09 32.58
C HIS A 388 -13.43 -31.79 31.82
N VAL A 389 -13.75 -30.68 32.51
CA VAL A 389 -13.96 -29.37 31.89
C VAL A 389 -12.66 -28.82 31.27
N LEU A 390 -11.51 -28.99 31.92
CA LEU A 390 -10.21 -28.56 31.39
C LEU A 390 -9.76 -29.43 30.21
N GLU A 391 -9.96 -30.76 30.28
CA GLU A 391 -9.69 -31.69 29.18
C GLU A 391 -10.55 -31.37 27.95
N ALA A 392 -11.84 -31.08 28.14
CA ALA A 392 -12.73 -30.64 27.06
C ALA A 392 -12.28 -29.32 26.43
N GLN A 393 -11.77 -28.38 27.23
CA GLN A 393 -11.21 -27.11 26.75
C GLN A 393 -9.90 -27.31 25.98
N LEU A 394 -8.97 -28.14 26.50
CA LEU A 394 -7.73 -28.50 25.82
C LEU A 394 -8.01 -29.16 24.47
N ALA A 395 -8.87 -30.19 24.43
CA ALA A 395 -9.25 -30.85 23.20
C ALA A 395 -9.98 -29.90 22.21
N ALA A 396 -10.69 -28.87 22.68
CA ALA A 396 -11.27 -27.85 21.82
C ALA A 396 -10.19 -26.95 21.18
N LEU A 397 -9.22 -26.51 21.97
CA LEU A 397 -8.06 -25.71 21.51
C LEU A 397 -7.16 -26.51 20.56
N GLU A 398 -6.93 -27.79 20.80
CA GLU A 398 -6.19 -28.68 19.91
C GLU A 398 -6.87 -28.83 18.55
N ARG A 399 -8.20 -29.04 18.52
CA ARG A 399 -8.97 -29.09 17.27
C ARG A 399 -8.95 -27.76 16.52
N ALA A 400 -9.04 -26.63 17.23
CA ALA A 400 -8.93 -25.31 16.63
C ALA A 400 -7.55 -25.08 16.00
N ARG A 401 -6.47 -25.35 16.75
CA ARG A 401 -5.08 -25.25 16.28
C ARG A 401 -4.80 -26.18 15.10
N ALA A 402 -5.34 -27.40 15.11
CA ALA A 402 -5.24 -28.32 13.98
C ALA A 402 -5.98 -27.78 12.75
N ALA A 403 -7.19 -27.22 12.92
CA ALA A 403 -7.94 -26.60 11.82
C ALA A 403 -7.17 -25.42 11.21
N GLU A 404 -6.68 -24.49 12.04
CA GLU A 404 -5.81 -23.37 11.65
C GLU A 404 -4.55 -23.85 10.91
N GLN A 405 -3.87 -24.87 11.42
CA GLN A 405 -2.69 -25.44 10.76
C GLN A 405 -3.04 -26.02 9.38
N THR A 406 -4.20 -26.68 9.22
CA THR A 406 -4.62 -27.12 7.87
C THR A 406 -5.04 -25.96 6.97
N ALA A 407 -5.56 -24.84 7.51
CA ALA A 407 -5.91 -23.67 6.72
C ALA A 407 -4.64 -22.99 6.17
N ALA A 408 -3.68 -22.70 7.04
CA ALA A 408 -2.38 -22.16 6.65
C ALA A 408 -1.62 -23.07 5.65
N GLN A 409 -1.75 -24.40 5.77
CA GLN A 409 -1.20 -25.35 4.80
C GLN A 409 -1.93 -25.38 3.44
N ARG A 410 -3.18 -24.91 3.34
CA ARG A 410 -3.87 -24.71 2.06
C ARG A 410 -3.44 -23.39 1.44
N GLU A 411 -3.52 -22.30 2.20
CA GLU A 411 -3.07 -20.96 1.77
C GLU A 411 -1.62 -20.98 1.28
N ALA A 412 -0.71 -21.66 1.98
CA ALA A 412 0.69 -21.81 1.54
C ALA A 412 0.81 -22.54 0.19
N ARG A 413 0.01 -23.59 -0.05
CA ARG A 413 0.03 -24.35 -1.32
C ARG A 413 -0.62 -23.58 -2.47
N GLU A 414 -1.65 -22.80 -2.17
CA GLU A 414 -2.32 -21.92 -3.13
C GLU A 414 -1.34 -20.81 -3.56
N LEU A 415 -0.64 -20.18 -2.61
CA LEU A 415 0.45 -19.23 -2.89
C LEU A 415 1.63 -19.87 -3.62
N GLU A 416 2.02 -21.11 -3.33
CA GLU A 416 3.03 -21.85 -4.09
C GLU A 416 2.61 -22.08 -5.55
N GLN A 417 1.34 -22.40 -5.79
CA GLN A 417 0.78 -22.58 -7.14
C GLN A 417 0.68 -21.25 -7.90
N GLU A 418 0.23 -20.17 -7.26
CA GLU A 418 0.21 -18.82 -7.87
C GLU A 418 1.64 -18.36 -8.22
N ASN A 419 2.62 -18.58 -7.34
CA ASN A 419 4.02 -18.25 -7.63
C ASN A 419 4.59 -19.10 -8.78
N ALA A 420 4.18 -20.37 -8.92
CA ALA A 420 4.54 -21.21 -10.06
C ALA A 420 3.95 -20.65 -11.37
N ALA A 421 2.64 -20.36 -11.41
CA ALA A 421 1.96 -19.82 -12.58
C ALA A 421 2.50 -18.43 -12.99
N LEU A 422 2.77 -17.54 -12.02
CA LEU A 422 3.40 -16.24 -12.27
C LEU A 422 4.82 -16.39 -12.83
N LYS A 423 5.58 -17.40 -12.37
CA LYS A 423 6.91 -17.70 -12.88
C LYS A 423 6.85 -18.27 -14.31
N GLU A 424 5.88 -19.11 -14.63
CA GLU A 424 5.66 -19.61 -15.99
C GLU A 424 5.28 -18.48 -16.94
N SER A 425 4.27 -17.67 -16.60
CA SER A 425 3.88 -16.50 -17.40
C SER A 425 5.02 -15.49 -17.57
N LYS A 426 5.85 -15.29 -16.54
CA LYS A 426 7.08 -14.49 -16.65
C LYS A 426 8.04 -15.09 -17.68
N ASN A 427 8.30 -16.40 -17.64
CA ASN A 427 9.19 -17.07 -18.60
C ASN A 427 8.65 -16.96 -20.04
N GLU A 428 7.33 -17.09 -20.24
CA GLU A 428 6.68 -16.89 -21.54
C GLU A 428 6.87 -15.46 -22.07
N CYS A 429 6.73 -14.45 -21.21
CA CYS A 429 7.03 -13.06 -21.54
C CYS A 429 8.52 -12.86 -21.89
N GLU A 430 9.45 -13.46 -21.14
CA GLU A 430 10.89 -13.37 -21.42
C GLU A 430 11.25 -14.07 -22.75
N CYS A 431 10.67 -15.24 -23.05
CA CYS A 431 10.85 -15.92 -24.35
C CYS A 431 10.26 -15.12 -25.52
N SER A 432 9.08 -14.52 -25.34
CA SER A 432 8.44 -13.67 -26.35
C SER A 432 9.27 -12.40 -26.63
N LEU A 433 9.80 -11.78 -25.57
CA LEU A 433 10.72 -10.64 -25.67
C LEU A 433 12.02 -11.01 -26.39
N GLN A 434 12.61 -12.17 -26.09
CA GLN A 434 13.79 -12.69 -26.82
C GLN A 434 13.48 -12.93 -28.31
N HIS A 435 12.30 -13.46 -28.63
CA HIS A 435 11.86 -13.66 -30.02
C HIS A 435 11.80 -12.32 -30.78
N HIS A 436 11.08 -11.34 -30.25
CA HIS A 436 10.97 -10.02 -30.87
C HIS A 436 12.33 -9.28 -30.96
N GLN A 437 13.24 -9.49 -30.00
CA GLN A 437 14.62 -8.99 -30.11
C GLN A 437 15.41 -9.61 -31.26
N LEU A 438 15.18 -10.90 -31.58
CA LEU A 438 15.78 -11.57 -32.72
C LEU A 438 15.14 -11.13 -34.06
N GLU A 439 13.82 -10.95 -34.11
CA GLU A 439 13.13 -10.37 -35.27
C GLU A 439 13.61 -8.95 -35.56
N LEU A 440 13.73 -8.11 -34.53
CA LEU A 440 14.19 -6.72 -34.66
C LEU A 440 15.65 -6.63 -35.13
N LYS A 441 16.50 -7.62 -34.79
CA LYS A 441 17.86 -7.75 -35.37
C LYS A 441 17.80 -8.11 -36.85
N LYS A 442 17.04 -9.15 -37.23
CA LYS A 442 16.85 -9.54 -38.65
C LYS A 442 16.33 -8.38 -39.50
N LEU A 443 15.32 -7.64 -39.02
CA LEU A 443 14.76 -6.50 -39.74
C LEU A 443 15.76 -5.34 -39.89
N LYS A 444 16.68 -5.14 -38.94
CA LYS A 444 17.80 -4.19 -39.07
C LYS A 444 18.84 -4.66 -40.08
N GLU A 445 19.16 -5.95 -40.08
CA GLU A 445 20.09 -6.56 -41.05
C GLU A 445 19.52 -6.48 -42.47
N GLU A 446 18.23 -6.82 -42.67
CA GLU A 446 17.51 -6.62 -43.93
C GLU A 446 17.46 -5.15 -44.36
N TRP A 447 17.21 -4.23 -43.42
CA TRP A 447 17.16 -2.80 -43.73
C TRP A 447 18.53 -2.27 -44.19
N SER A 448 19.61 -2.67 -43.51
CA SER A 448 20.98 -2.33 -43.91
C SER A 448 21.36 -2.96 -45.26
N GLN A 449 20.92 -4.18 -45.55
CA GLN A 449 21.08 -4.79 -46.88
C GLN A 449 20.32 -4.01 -47.96
N ARG A 450 19.09 -3.57 -47.69
CA ARG A 450 18.30 -2.72 -48.61
C ARG A 450 18.94 -1.35 -48.81
N GLU A 451 19.52 -0.76 -47.76
CA GLU A 451 20.28 0.49 -47.83
C GLU A 451 21.52 0.34 -48.74
N ILE A 452 22.33 -0.70 -48.55
CA ILE A 452 23.50 -1.01 -49.40
C ILE A 452 23.09 -1.18 -50.87
N VAL A 453 22.02 -1.95 -51.15
CA VAL A 453 21.49 -2.13 -52.52
C VAL A 453 20.97 -0.82 -53.10
N SER A 454 20.29 0.02 -52.30
CA SER A 454 19.80 1.33 -52.75
C SER A 454 20.95 2.30 -53.07
N VAL A 455 22.03 2.29 -52.29
CA VAL A 455 23.23 3.10 -52.54
C VAL A 455 23.95 2.62 -53.82
N ALA A 456 24.11 1.30 -53.99
CA ALA A 456 24.70 0.74 -55.21
C ALA A 456 23.86 1.05 -56.47
N MET A 457 22.53 0.99 -56.37
CA MET A 457 21.64 1.37 -57.47
C MET A 457 21.71 2.88 -57.78
N ALA A 458 21.83 3.74 -56.76
CA ALA A 458 22.03 5.18 -56.96
C ALA A 458 23.38 5.49 -57.63
N GLN A 459 24.45 4.76 -57.26
CA GLN A 459 25.76 4.87 -57.92
C GLN A 459 25.71 4.44 -59.39
N ALA A 460 25.08 3.29 -59.69
CA ALA A 460 24.92 2.82 -61.07
C ALA A 460 24.09 3.78 -61.94
N LEU A 461 23.03 4.39 -61.38
CA LEU A 461 22.27 5.44 -62.08
C LEU A 461 23.11 6.69 -62.36
N GLU A 462 24.04 7.04 -61.47
CA GLU A 462 24.94 8.18 -61.64
C GLU A 462 26.05 7.91 -62.67
N GLU A 463 26.55 6.69 -62.75
CA GLU A 463 27.45 6.25 -63.83
C GLU A 463 26.74 6.29 -65.19
N VAL A 464 25.48 5.84 -65.26
CA VAL A 464 24.66 5.95 -66.48
C VAL A 464 24.35 7.42 -66.85
N ARG A 465 24.18 8.32 -65.87
CA ARG A 465 24.09 9.77 -66.15
C ARG A 465 25.37 10.30 -66.80
N LYS A 466 26.54 9.99 -66.25
CA LYS A 466 27.84 10.43 -66.79
C LYS A 466 28.07 9.90 -68.21
N GLN A 467 27.80 8.61 -68.45
CA GLN A 467 27.87 8.03 -69.80
C GLN A 467 26.90 8.73 -70.78
N ARG A 468 25.68 9.06 -70.34
CA ARG A 468 24.72 9.83 -71.14
C ARG A 468 25.23 11.26 -71.44
N GLU A 469 25.85 11.93 -70.47
CA GLU A 469 26.42 13.28 -70.62
C GLU A 469 27.65 13.28 -71.54
N GLU A 470 28.53 12.30 -71.43
CA GLU A 470 29.66 12.08 -72.33
C GLU A 470 29.19 11.84 -73.78
N LEU A 471 28.20 10.97 -73.98
CA LEU A 471 27.60 10.72 -75.30
C LEU A 471 26.86 11.95 -75.84
N GLN A 472 26.19 12.72 -74.98
CA GLN A 472 25.53 13.98 -75.36
C GLN A 472 26.57 15.03 -75.78
N GLN A 473 27.72 15.11 -75.11
CA GLN A 473 28.82 16.00 -75.52
C GLN A 473 29.49 15.53 -76.83
N GLN A 474 29.66 14.22 -77.03
CA GLN A 474 30.15 13.67 -78.30
C GLN A 474 29.19 14.00 -79.46
N ALA A 475 27.88 13.85 -79.23
CA ALA A 475 26.86 14.22 -80.22
C ALA A 475 26.86 15.72 -80.53
N ALA A 476 27.03 16.58 -79.52
CA ALA A 476 27.15 18.03 -79.72
C ALA A 476 28.41 18.39 -80.54
N ASN A 477 29.56 17.78 -80.22
CA ASN A 477 30.81 17.97 -80.96
C ASN A 477 30.70 17.52 -82.43
N LEU A 478 30.04 16.38 -82.68
CA LEU A 478 29.78 15.89 -84.04
C LEU A 478 28.80 16.79 -84.80
N THR A 479 27.77 17.33 -84.13
CA THR A 479 26.81 18.26 -84.74
C THR A 479 27.52 19.55 -85.17
N ALA A 480 28.32 20.16 -84.30
CA ALA A 480 29.11 21.34 -84.63
C ALA A 480 30.12 21.08 -85.78
N ALA A 481 30.72 19.88 -85.84
CA ALA A 481 31.59 19.50 -86.94
C ALA A 481 30.82 19.32 -88.27
N VAL A 482 29.57 18.84 -88.24
CA VAL A 482 28.70 18.77 -89.41
C VAL A 482 28.31 20.18 -89.86
N GLU A 483 27.90 21.07 -88.95
CA GLU A 483 27.60 22.47 -89.24
C GLU A 483 28.79 23.20 -89.88
N GLU A 484 30.02 22.96 -89.41
CA GLU A 484 31.26 23.50 -90.00
C GLU A 484 31.47 23.00 -91.45
N LYS A 485 31.18 21.72 -91.73
CA LYS A 485 31.29 21.19 -93.10
C LYS A 485 30.15 21.64 -94.00
N GLU A 486 28.94 21.81 -93.47
CA GLU A 486 27.79 22.35 -94.20
C GLU A 486 28.03 23.83 -94.56
N GLN A 487 28.53 24.65 -93.63
CA GLN A 487 29.00 26.01 -93.92
C GLN A 487 30.10 26.01 -95.00
N SER A 488 31.12 25.15 -94.87
CA SER A 488 32.18 25.06 -95.89
C SER A 488 31.73 24.46 -97.23
N LEU A 489 30.56 23.81 -97.29
CA LEU A 489 29.92 23.39 -98.54
C LEU A 489 29.07 24.53 -99.12
N GLN A 490 28.40 25.30 -98.27
CA GLN A 490 27.64 26.51 -98.63
C GLN A 490 28.58 27.54 -99.29
N GLU A 491 29.72 27.86 -98.67
CA GLU A 491 30.76 28.73 -99.22
C GLU A 491 31.25 28.25 -100.60
N LYS A 492 31.50 26.94 -100.75
CA LYS A 492 31.93 26.36 -102.02
C LYS A 492 30.84 26.41 -103.07
N MET A 493 29.57 26.25 -102.69
CA MET A 493 28.42 26.38 -103.58
C MET A 493 28.26 27.82 -104.08
N GLU A 494 28.46 28.81 -103.20
CA GLU A 494 28.47 30.23 -103.60
C GLU A 494 29.64 30.56 -104.54
N VAL A 495 30.83 30.02 -104.29
CA VAL A 495 31.98 30.15 -105.21
C VAL A 495 31.73 29.45 -106.55
N ILE A 496 31.07 28.30 -106.57
CA ILE A 496 30.67 27.62 -107.81
C ILE A 496 29.64 28.46 -108.57
N LEU A 497 28.62 28.99 -107.91
CA LEU A 497 27.61 29.88 -108.52
C LEU A 497 28.23 31.17 -109.09
N GLN A 498 29.26 31.72 -108.43
CA GLN A 498 30.05 32.84 -108.98
C GLN A 498 30.82 32.41 -110.26
N LYS A 499 31.43 31.22 -110.25
CA LYS A 499 32.13 30.68 -111.42
C LYS A 499 31.19 30.30 -112.57
N GLU A 500 29.97 29.85 -112.29
CA GLU A 500 28.93 29.63 -113.30
C GLU A 500 28.48 30.96 -113.93
N GLN A 501 28.34 32.03 -113.13
CA GLN A 501 28.07 33.38 -113.64
C GLN A 501 29.22 33.93 -114.49
N GLU A 502 30.48 33.73 -114.07
CA GLU A 502 31.66 34.04 -114.90
C GLU A 502 31.64 33.26 -116.23
N ILE A 503 31.30 31.97 -116.21
CA ILE A 503 31.18 31.12 -117.41
C ILE A 503 30.03 31.60 -118.30
N LEU A 504 28.89 32.06 -117.75
CA LEU A 504 27.80 32.62 -118.53
C LEU A 504 28.18 33.95 -119.18
N LEU A 505 28.88 34.83 -118.47
CA LEU A 505 29.43 36.07 -119.04
C LEU A 505 30.43 35.75 -120.16
N LEU A 506 31.37 34.82 -119.92
CA LEU A 506 32.32 34.36 -120.93
C LEU A 506 31.64 33.70 -122.13
N LYS A 507 30.52 32.97 -121.94
CA LYS A 507 29.68 32.47 -123.04
C LYS A 507 29.07 33.60 -123.84
N THR A 508 28.39 34.56 -123.21
CA THR A 508 27.83 35.71 -123.96
C THR A 508 28.89 36.54 -124.68
N GLY A 509 30.09 36.65 -124.13
CA GLY A 509 31.25 37.25 -124.80
C GLY A 509 31.77 36.39 -125.96
N HIS A 510 31.81 35.06 -125.80
CA HIS A 510 32.15 34.12 -126.86
C HIS A 510 31.12 34.14 -127.99
N ASP A 511 29.83 34.08 -127.69
CA ASP A 511 28.73 34.15 -128.66
C ASP A 511 28.74 35.49 -129.41
N SER A 512 29.07 36.59 -128.72
CA SER A 512 29.29 37.90 -129.34
C SER A 512 30.51 37.92 -130.26
N ALA A 513 31.62 37.31 -129.85
CA ALA A 513 32.82 37.15 -130.67
C ALA A 513 32.62 36.16 -131.83
N LEU A 514 31.73 35.17 -131.68
CA LEU A 514 31.35 34.20 -132.70
C LEU A 514 30.41 34.86 -133.72
N LEU A 515 29.48 35.72 -133.28
CA LEU A 515 28.72 36.62 -134.15
C LEU A 515 29.64 37.58 -134.91
N GLN A 516 30.64 38.19 -134.27
CA GLN A 516 31.66 38.99 -134.95
C GLN A 516 32.51 38.14 -135.92
N THR A 517 32.80 36.89 -135.57
CA THR A 517 33.53 35.96 -136.45
C THR A 517 32.65 35.52 -137.61
N HIS A 518 31.34 35.38 -137.45
CA HIS A 518 30.38 35.14 -138.52
C HIS A 518 30.15 36.39 -139.38
N GLN A 519 30.20 37.60 -138.82
CA GLN A 519 30.24 38.85 -139.58
C GLN A 519 31.53 38.91 -140.42
N LEU A 520 32.70 38.72 -139.82
CA LEU A 520 33.99 38.65 -140.53
C LEU A 520 34.07 37.46 -141.51
N GLN A 521 33.39 36.34 -141.25
CA GLN A 521 33.24 35.25 -142.22
C GLN A 521 32.31 35.66 -143.36
N SER A 522 31.20 36.36 -143.10
CA SER A 522 30.33 36.89 -144.15
C SER A 522 31.02 37.99 -144.96
N GLU A 523 31.94 38.74 -144.36
CA GLU A 523 32.83 39.69 -145.05
C GLU A 523 33.94 38.97 -145.82
N LEU A 524 34.46 37.84 -145.34
CA LEU A 524 35.44 37.00 -146.05
C LEU A 524 34.81 36.13 -147.15
N GLU A 525 33.54 35.75 -146.99
CA GLU A 525 32.73 35.09 -148.01
C GLU A 525 32.25 36.11 -149.03
N ALA A 526 31.83 37.31 -148.62
CA ALA A 526 31.67 38.46 -149.51
C ALA A 526 32.96 38.70 -150.30
N LEU A 527 34.13 38.80 -149.64
CA LEU A 527 35.45 38.92 -150.28
C LEU A 527 35.90 37.69 -151.11
N ARG A 528 35.07 36.63 -151.19
CA ARG A 528 35.27 35.46 -152.06
C ARG A 528 34.20 35.34 -153.16
N SER A 529 32.97 35.81 -152.93
CA SER A 529 32.01 36.13 -153.98
C SER A 529 32.39 37.41 -154.74
N LEU A 530 33.25 38.27 -154.16
CA LEU A 530 34.04 39.34 -154.80
C LEU A 530 35.20 38.77 -155.64
N ARG A 531 34.79 37.83 -156.50
CA ARG A 531 35.43 37.35 -157.73
C ARG A 531 34.43 36.68 -158.70
N ALA A 532 33.12 36.71 -158.39
CA ALA A 532 32.02 36.13 -159.16
C ALA A 532 30.74 36.98 -158.91
N GLU A 533 30.83 38.27 -159.19
CA GLU A 533 30.28 39.32 -158.32
C GLU A 533 28.76 39.59 -158.37
N GLU A 534 28.17 39.33 -157.20
CA GLU A 534 27.22 40.15 -156.43
C GLU A 534 25.88 40.60 -157.02
N LEU A 535 24.83 40.45 -156.20
CA LEU A 535 23.43 40.68 -156.53
C LEU A 535 22.79 41.66 -155.54
N LEU A 536 21.95 42.55 -156.06
CA LEU A 536 21.25 43.66 -155.38
C LEU A 536 19.87 43.86 -156.03
N PRO A 537 18.90 44.58 -155.43
CA PRO A 537 18.69 44.94 -154.02
C PRO A 537 17.21 44.73 -153.54
N GLY A 538 16.87 45.21 -152.33
CA GLY A 538 15.48 45.51 -151.89
C GLY A 538 14.76 44.37 -151.15
N GLN A 539 14.35 44.42 -149.86
CA GLN A 539 13.92 45.46 -148.90
C GLN A 539 12.41 45.74 -148.85
N GLU A 540 11.85 45.67 -147.62
CA GLU A 540 10.72 46.41 -147.00
C GLU A 540 9.89 45.45 -146.09
N GLN A 541 10.13 45.44 -144.77
CA GLN A 541 9.37 46.15 -143.71
C GLN A 541 8.14 45.38 -143.14
N GLY A 542 8.12 45.17 -141.81
CA GLY A 542 7.02 44.53 -141.05
C GLY A 542 7.43 44.11 -139.62
N PRO A 543 6.81 44.60 -138.51
CA PRO A 543 7.45 44.54 -137.17
C PRO A 543 6.62 43.89 -136.02
N ALA A 544 7.17 43.99 -134.78
CA ALA A 544 6.49 44.01 -133.47
C ALA A 544 5.97 42.67 -132.88
N LEU A 545 5.71 42.47 -131.56
CA LEU A 545 6.08 43.04 -130.22
C LEU A 545 5.46 42.05 -129.15
N SER A 546 5.76 41.94 -127.84
CA SER A 546 6.62 42.57 -126.79
C SER A 546 7.16 41.40 -125.88
N ALA A 547 7.92 41.47 -124.77
CA ALA A 547 8.13 42.39 -123.63
C ALA A 547 6.92 42.57 -122.66
N SER A 548 7.03 42.58 -121.32
CA SER A 548 8.13 42.25 -120.38
C SER A 548 7.59 41.94 -118.96
N GLU A 549 8.40 41.27 -118.15
CA GLU A 549 8.37 41.15 -116.67
C GLU A 549 8.47 42.54 -115.95
N PRO A 550 8.23 42.71 -114.60
CA PRO A 550 9.04 42.05 -113.53
C PRO A 550 8.47 41.82 -112.08
N HIS A 551 9.11 40.87 -111.36
CA HIS A 551 9.49 40.78 -109.91
C HIS A 551 8.48 41.12 -108.75
N VAL A 552 8.52 40.51 -107.54
CA VAL A 552 9.59 40.52 -106.49
C VAL A 552 9.48 39.36 -105.45
N THR A 553 10.65 39.00 -104.90
CA THR A 553 11.12 38.06 -103.83
C THR A 553 10.31 37.86 -102.51
N LEU A 554 10.25 36.62 -101.96
CA LEU A 554 10.82 36.21 -100.62
C LEU A 554 10.59 34.71 -100.22
N ARG A 555 11.01 34.29 -99.01
CA ARG A 555 11.53 32.92 -98.67
C ARG A 555 10.92 32.29 -97.39
N ALA A 556 10.53 31.00 -97.49
CA ALA A 556 10.49 29.91 -96.48
C ALA A 556 9.72 30.00 -95.12
N MET A 557 8.87 28.96 -94.88
CA MET A 557 8.58 28.21 -93.62
C MET A 557 7.97 28.99 -92.40
N GLN A 558 7.22 28.39 -91.44
CA GLN A 558 7.01 26.97 -91.05
C GLN A 558 5.61 26.76 -90.37
N ASP A 559 5.17 25.50 -90.23
CA ASP A 559 3.92 25.01 -89.57
C ASP A 559 4.00 25.00 -88.00
N PRO A 560 2.97 24.61 -87.17
CA PRO A 560 1.70 23.90 -87.47
C PRO A 560 0.37 24.29 -86.75
N THR A 561 -0.75 23.87 -87.37
CA THR A 561 -1.95 23.16 -86.83
C THR A 561 -2.55 23.43 -85.42
N TYR A 562 -3.87 23.71 -85.40
CA TYR A 562 -4.78 23.61 -84.23
C TYR A 562 -5.43 22.22 -84.07
N GLN A 563 -5.78 21.80 -82.84
CA GLN A 563 -7.04 21.09 -82.59
C GLN A 563 -7.53 21.13 -81.12
N LEU A 564 -8.85 20.95 -80.96
CA LEU A 564 -9.66 20.83 -79.73
C LEU A 564 -10.28 19.41 -79.73
N PRO A 565 -10.64 18.78 -78.58
CA PRO A 565 -12.04 18.93 -78.13
C PRO A 565 -12.39 18.66 -76.63
N ALA A 566 -13.55 19.22 -76.24
CA ALA A 566 -14.67 18.62 -75.48
C ALA A 566 -14.56 18.10 -74.01
N ALA A 567 -15.48 18.68 -73.21
CA ALA A 567 -16.49 18.01 -72.36
C ALA A 567 -16.19 17.59 -70.90
N GLU A 568 -17.29 17.57 -70.13
CA GLU A 568 -17.48 17.13 -68.73
C GLU A 568 -16.71 17.93 -67.64
N GLY A 569 -17.23 18.13 -66.42
CA GLY A 569 -18.56 17.78 -65.91
C GLY A 569 -18.53 17.58 -64.39
N VAL A 570 -18.59 18.66 -63.58
CA VAL A 570 -18.38 18.57 -62.12
C VAL A 570 -19.55 19.19 -61.32
N PRO A 571 -20.41 18.37 -60.69
CA PRO A 571 -21.35 18.80 -59.67
C PRO A 571 -20.76 18.62 -58.26
N ASN A 572 -20.54 19.73 -57.54
CA ASN A 572 -20.26 19.76 -56.10
C ASN A 572 -21.11 20.89 -55.47
N GLY A 573 -21.75 20.72 -54.32
CA GLY A 573 -21.88 19.51 -53.51
C GLY A 573 -22.62 19.85 -52.21
N GLU A 574 -23.94 19.64 -52.15
CA GLU A 574 -24.78 20.06 -51.03
C GLU A 574 -24.87 18.98 -49.95
N VAL A 575 -23.90 18.99 -49.01
CA VAL A 575 -23.84 18.08 -47.85
C VAL A 575 -23.53 18.89 -46.59
N GLY A 576 -24.30 18.80 -45.50
CA GLY A 576 -25.58 18.11 -45.36
C GLY A 576 -26.27 18.48 -44.05
N ALA A 577 -27.57 18.77 -44.07
CA ALA A 577 -28.30 19.23 -42.88
C ALA A 577 -28.54 18.13 -41.81
N MET A 578 -28.20 16.88 -42.10
CA MET A 578 -28.42 15.75 -41.18
C MET A 578 -27.41 15.70 -40.03
N ASP A 579 -26.12 15.98 -40.29
CA ASP A 579 -25.06 15.88 -39.29
C ASP A 579 -25.29 16.80 -38.09
N LEU A 580 -25.77 18.04 -38.35
CA LEU A 580 -26.07 19.01 -37.29
C LEU A 580 -27.17 18.49 -36.34
N GLY A 581 -28.21 17.87 -36.91
CA GLY A 581 -29.32 17.29 -36.15
C GLY A 581 -28.95 16.01 -35.39
N GLN A 582 -27.97 15.25 -35.91
CA GLN A 582 -27.46 14.05 -35.25
C GLN A 582 -26.54 14.40 -34.08
N LEU A 583 -25.59 15.32 -34.29
CA LEU A 583 -24.71 15.84 -33.24
C LEU A 583 -25.50 16.54 -32.11
N GLN A 584 -26.61 17.21 -32.44
CA GLN A 584 -27.48 17.85 -31.44
C GLN A 584 -28.29 16.83 -30.61
N LYS A 585 -28.64 15.66 -31.17
CA LYS A 585 -29.24 14.54 -30.41
C LYS A 585 -28.22 13.86 -29.50
N GLU A 586 -27.00 13.63 -30.00
CA GLU A 586 -25.91 13.06 -29.19
C GLU A 586 -25.57 13.95 -28.00
N LYS A 587 -25.51 15.28 -28.21
CA LYS A 587 -25.37 16.25 -27.12
C LYS A 587 -26.47 16.10 -26.06
N GLN A 588 -27.75 16.01 -26.46
CA GLN A 588 -28.85 15.83 -25.51
C GLN A 588 -28.76 14.49 -24.75
N GLY A 589 -28.37 13.40 -25.43
CA GLY A 589 -28.14 12.11 -24.80
C GLY A 589 -27.01 12.16 -23.75
N LEU A 590 -25.91 12.84 -24.05
CA LEU A 590 -24.79 13.04 -23.12
C LEU A 590 -25.16 13.93 -21.94
N GLU A 591 -25.93 15.01 -22.16
CA GLU A 591 -26.47 15.87 -21.09
C GLU A 591 -27.40 15.08 -20.15
N GLN A 592 -28.27 14.21 -20.72
CA GLN A 592 -29.17 13.36 -19.94
C GLN A 592 -28.41 12.28 -19.15
N GLN A 593 -27.40 11.64 -19.76
CA GLN A 593 -26.53 10.69 -19.07
C GLN A 593 -25.72 11.36 -17.94
N LEU A 594 -25.29 12.61 -18.12
CA LEU A 594 -24.65 13.40 -17.07
C LEU A 594 -25.58 13.67 -15.88
N LEU A 595 -26.87 13.94 -16.13
CA LEU A 595 -27.88 14.11 -15.07
C LEU A 595 -28.10 12.79 -14.29
N GLU A 596 -28.16 11.65 -14.97
CA GLU A 596 -28.27 10.33 -14.34
C GLU A 596 -27.03 9.93 -13.53
N LYS A 597 -25.83 10.19 -14.06
CA LYS A 597 -24.57 10.01 -13.33
C LYS A 597 -24.55 10.89 -12.07
N ASN A 598 -24.96 12.16 -12.16
CA ASN A 598 -25.07 13.06 -11.01
C ASN A 598 -26.10 12.59 -9.96
N LYS A 599 -27.24 12.04 -10.40
CA LYS A 599 -28.24 11.43 -9.52
C LYS A 599 -27.67 10.22 -8.77
N THR A 600 -26.92 9.37 -9.48
CA THR A 600 -26.22 8.20 -8.92
C THR A 600 -25.15 8.61 -7.90
N ILE A 601 -24.35 9.64 -8.21
CA ILE A 601 -23.34 10.20 -7.28
C ILE A 601 -24.01 10.71 -6.01
N LYS A 602 -25.14 11.44 -6.10
CA LYS A 602 -25.89 11.90 -4.93
C LYS A 602 -26.44 10.72 -4.09
N GLN A 603 -26.88 9.64 -4.73
CA GLN A 603 -27.31 8.42 -4.02
C GLN A 603 -26.14 7.69 -3.35
N MET A 604 -24.95 7.64 -3.96
CA MET A 604 -23.73 7.12 -3.33
C MET A 604 -23.26 8.00 -2.16
N GLN A 605 -23.32 9.33 -2.30
CA GLN A 605 -23.00 10.27 -1.22
C GLN A 605 -23.98 10.15 -0.04
N GLN A 606 -25.28 9.95 -0.31
CA GLN A 606 -26.28 9.68 0.72
C GLN A 606 -26.00 8.33 1.42
N ARG A 607 -25.75 7.25 0.66
CA ARG A 607 -25.35 5.95 1.23
C ARG A 607 -24.07 6.04 2.05
N MET A 608 -23.07 6.80 1.60
CA MET A 608 -21.84 7.07 2.36
C MET A 608 -22.10 7.83 3.66
N LEU A 609 -23.03 8.79 3.66
CA LEU A 609 -23.44 9.51 4.87
C LEU A 609 -24.20 8.59 5.85
N GLU A 610 -25.02 7.68 5.35
CA GLU A 610 -25.75 6.68 6.13
C GLU A 610 -24.82 5.59 6.68
N LEU A 611 -23.86 5.09 5.89
CA LEU A 611 -22.78 4.21 6.34
C LEU A 611 -21.90 4.88 7.40
N ARG A 612 -21.51 6.14 7.21
CA ARG A 612 -20.78 6.91 8.24
C ARG A 612 -21.58 7.04 9.53
N LYS A 613 -22.87 7.37 9.45
CA LYS A 613 -23.78 7.42 10.63
C LYS A 613 -23.99 6.05 11.29
N THR A 614 -23.92 4.96 10.53
CA THR A 614 -24.08 3.59 11.04
C THR A 614 -22.79 3.13 11.73
N LEU A 615 -21.64 3.27 11.06
CA LEU A 615 -20.31 3.05 11.64
C LEU A 615 -20.10 3.88 12.91
N GLN A 616 -20.48 5.16 12.91
CA GLN A 616 -20.39 6.03 14.10
C GLN A 616 -21.29 5.57 15.26
N LYS A 617 -22.38 4.84 15.00
CA LYS A 617 -23.24 4.23 16.02
C LYS A 617 -22.73 2.87 16.49
N GLU A 618 -22.23 2.04 15.58
CA GLU A 618 -21.76 0.68 15.88
C GLU A 618 -20.38 0.67 16.56
N LEU A 619 -19.46 1.55 16.15
CA LEU A 619 -18.14 1.68 16.78
C LEU A 619 -18.21 2.06 18.26
N LYS A 620 -19.30 2.69 18.71
CA LYS A 620 -19.56 3.08 20.12
C LYS A 620 -18.46 3.92 20.80
N ILE A 621 -17.52 4.44 20.01
CA ILE A 621 -16.54 5.42 20.42
C ILE A 621 -17.30 6.68 20.83
N ARG A 622 -17.32 6.96 22.14
CA ARG A 622 -17.63 8.30 22.66
C ARG A 622 -16.69 9.29 21.97
N PRO A 623 -17.11 10.54 21.69
CA PRO A 623 -16.14 11.59 21.44
C PRO A 623 -15.23 11.68 22.67
N ASP A 624 -13.97 11.26 22.54
CA ASP A 624 -13.01 11.22 23.64
C ASP A 624 -12.39 12.62 23.77
N ASN A 625 -13.23 13.53 24.24
CA ASN A 625 -12.99 14.94 24.45
C ASN A 625 -13.90 15.31 25.63
N GLU A 626 -13.33 15.84 26.71
CA GLU A 626 -13.92 15.87 28.06
C GLU A 626 -13.98 14.48 28.75
N LEU A 627 -12.89 14.08 29.42
CA LEU A 627 -12.88 13.90 30.89
C LEU A 627 -11.50 13.46 31.39
N PHE A 628 -10.75 14.41 31.96
CA PHE A 628 -9.83 14.12 33.05
C PHE A 628 -10.27 14.90 34.29
N GLU A 629 -11.49 14.60 34.76
CA GLU A 629 -11.97 15.07 36.06
C GLU A 629 -12.74 13.94 36.77
N VAL A 630 -12.68 13.92 38.10
CA VAL A 630 -12.88 12.69 38.88
C VAL A 630 -14.36 12.41 39.14
N ARG A 631 -14.76 11.15 38.90
CA ARG A 631 -16.11 10.64 39.18
C ARG A 631 -16.30 10.30 40.67
N GLU A 632 -16.59 11.30 41.48
CA GLU A 632 -17.23 11.11 42.78
C GLU A 632 -18.77 10.92 42.64
N LYS A 633 -19.44 10.54 43.74
CA LYS A 633 -20.87 10.18 43.77
C LYS A 633 -21.76 11.36 44.24
N PRO A 634 -23.08 11.35 43.93
CA PRO A 634 -23.92 12.54 44.09
C PRO A 634 -24.54 12.74 45.50
N GLY A 635 -24.24 13.89 46.11
CA GLY A 635 -25.07 14.59 47.11
C GLY A 635 -25.04 14.09 48.56
N PRO A 636 -25.61 14.84 49.53
CA PRO A 636 -26.49 16.02 49.35
C PRO A 636 -26.06 17.32 50.11
N GLU A 637 -26.87 18.38 49.92
CA GLU A 637 -27.08 19.58 50.79
C GLU A 637 -26.01 20.70 50.96
N MET A 638 -26.21 21.82 50.24
CA MET A 638 -26.49 23.21 50.72
C MET A 638 -25.61 23.91 51.80
N PRO A 639 -25.49 25.27 51.84
CA PRO A 639 -25.75 26.30 50.81
C PRO A 639 -24.65 27.42 50.71
N ASN A 640 -24.90 28.41 49.84
CA ASN A 640 -24.33 29.77 49.75
C ASN A 640 -23.37 30.27 50.87
N MET A 641 -22.24 30.87 50.45
CA MET A 641 -22.06 32.34 50.53
C MET A 641 -20.89 32.81 49.66
N ALA A 642 -21.02 34.02 49.10
CA ALA A 642 -19.90 34.80 48.58
C ALA A 642 -19.59 35.95 49.55
N PRO A 643 -18.31 36.30 49.72
CA PRO A 643 -17.97 37.72 49.88
C PRO A 643 -16.77 38.18 49.05
N SER A 644 -16.64 39.50 49.03
CA SER A 644 -15.77 40.34 48.21
C SER A 644 -14.27 40.31 48.53
N VAL A 645 -13.46 40.50 47.48
CA VAL A 645 -12.31 41.44 47.40
C VAL A 645 -11.31 41.48 48.56
N THR A 646 -10.07 41.02 48.30
CA THR A 646 -8.82 41.81 48.43
C THR A 646 -7.61 41.01 47.91
N ASN A 647 -6.86 41.56 46.95
CA ASN A 647 -5.39 41.76 47.04
C ASN A 647 -4.77 42.13 45.68
N THR A 648 -3.95 43.19 45.66
CA THR A 648 -3.13 43.58 44.49
C THR A 648 -1.76 42.90 44.52
N ALA A 649 -1.71 41.61 44.86
CA ALA A 649 -0.49 40.81 44.97
C ALA A 649 -0.38 39.76 43.84
N ASP A 650 -1.50 39.12 43.47
CA ASP A 650 -1.57 38.07 42.44
C ASP A 650 -1.01 38.50 41.07
N LEU A 651 -0.95 39.80 40.78
CA LEU A 651 -0.36 40.33 39.53
C LEU A 651 1.17 40.17 39.45
N THR A 652 1.83 39.70 40.51
CA THR A 652 3.25 39.30 40.50
C THR A 652 3.35 37.78 40.28
N ASP A 653 2.65 36.99 41.09
CA ASP A 653 2.58 35.52 40.99
C ASP A 653 2.11 35.06 39.59
N ALA A 654 1.00 35.63 39.10
CA ALA A 654 0.50 35.35 37.76
C ALA A 654 1.46 35.80 36.63
N ARG A 655 2.46 36.63 36.92
CA ARG A 655 3.54 36.95 35.96
C ARG A 655 4.68 35.95 36.02
N GLU A 656 5.01 35.46 37.22
CA GLU A 656 6.07 34.49 37.46
C GLU A 656 5.69 33.09 36.98
N ILE A 657 4.46 32.63 37.27
CA ILE A 657 3.83 31.43 36.69
C ILE A 657 3.83 31.49 35.16
N ASN A 658 3.54 32.68 34.60
CA ASN A 658 3.58 32.88 33.16
C ASN A 658 5.00 32.73 32.58
N PHE A 659 6.09 33.01 33.31
CA PHE A 659 7.45 32.83 32.79
C PHE A 659 7.88 31.35 32.69
N GLU A 660 7.52 30.51 33.66
CA GLU A 660 7.77 29.07 33.56
C GLU A 660 6.97 28.43 32.42
N TYR A 661 5.67 28.78 32.32
CA TYR A 661 4.82 28.28 31.24
C TYR A 661 5.25 28.83 29.86
N LEU A 662 5.63 30.10 29.77
CA LEU A 662 6.19 30.73 28.56
C LEU A 662 7.47 30.02 28.11
N LYS A 663 8.38 29.66 29.03
CA LYS A 663 9.59 28.89 28.69
C LYS A 663 9.24 27.57 28.02
N HIS A 664 8.24 26.85 28.55
CA HIS A 664 7.74 25.62 27.91
C HIS A 664 7.06 25.89 26.56
N VAL A 665 6.17 26.88 26.48
CA VAL A 665 5.41 27.21 25.25
C VAL A 665 6.32 27.71 24.13
N VAL A 666 7.31 28.56 24.40
CA VAL A 666 8.30 29.02 23.41
C VAL A 666 9.20 27.87 22.95
N LEU A 667 9.70 27.04 23.87
CA LEU A 667 10.55 25.91 23.51
C LEU A 667 9.78 24.85 22.69
N LYS A 668 8.51 24.62 23.03
CA LYS A 668 7.57 23.79 22.26
C LYS A 668 7.27 24.41 20.89
N PHE A 669 6.94 25.70 20.81
CA PHE A 669 6.71 26.43 19.56
C PHE A 669 7.90 26.31 18.59
N MET A 670 9.13 26.43 19.11
CA MET A 670 10.37 26.32 18.33
C MET A 670 10.76 24.88 17.95
N SER A 671 10.12 23.86 18.54
CA SER A 671 10.49 22.44 18.39
C SER A 671 9.37 21.53 17.87
N CYS A 672 8.16 22.07 17.72
CA CYS A 672 6.99 21.39 17.16
C CYS A 672 6.91 21.54 15.63
N ARG A 673 5.99 20.82 14.98
CA ARG A 673 5.79 20.91 13.53
C ARG A 673 5.15 22.26 13.16
N GLU A 674 5.36 22.75 11.94
CA GLU A 674 4.86 24.06 11.50
C GLU A 674 3.34 24.19 11.62
N SER A 675 2.59 23.10 11.42
CA SER A 675 1.13 23.04 11.62
C SER A 675 0.70 23.09 13.10
N GLU A 676 1.55 22.65 14.03
CA GLU A 676 1.34 22.73 15.48
C GLU A 676 1.73 24.13 15.99
N ALA A 677 2.84 24.68 15.47
CA ALA A 677 3.31 26.03 15.76
C ALA A 677 2.23 27.07 15.44
N PHE A 678 1.49 26.92 14.33
CA PHE A 678 0.42 27.85 13.94
C PHE A 678 -0.71 27.95 14.99
N HIS A 679 -1.01 26.86 15.70
CA HIS A 679 -1.96 26.86 16.82
C HIS A 679 -1.34 27.51 18.08
N LEU A 680 -0.05 27.23 18.33
CA LEU A 680 0.70 27.81 19.44
C LEU A 680 0.97 29.31 19.29
N ILE A 681 0.89 29.90 18.09
CA ILE A 681 1.00 31.37 17.88
C ILE A 681 0.11 32.13 18.88
N LYS A 682 -1.17 31.74 19.03
CA LYS A 682 -2.10 32.43 19.95
C LYS A 682 -1.68 32.34 21.41
N ALA A 683 -1.13 31.20 21.83
CA ALA A 683 -0.61 31.04 23.19
C ALA A 683 0.62 31.92 23.42
N VAL A 684 1.54 31.97 22.45
CA VAL A 684 2.71 32.86 22.48
C VAL A 684 2.29 34.33 22.52
N SER A 685 1.31 34.75 21.70
CA SER A 685 0.78 36.13 21.69
C SER A 685 0.22 36.55 23.05
N VAL A 686 -0.57 35.69 23.69
CA VAL A 686 -1.18 35.98 25.00
C VAL A 686 -0.12 36.03 26.10
N LEU A 687 0.84 35.11 26.12
CA LEU A 687 1.88 35.05 27.15
C LEU A 687 2.92 36.18 27.01
N LEU A 688 3.22 36.62 25.78
CA LEU A 688 4.15 37.73 25.51
C LEU A 688 3.48 39.10 25.34
N ASN A 689 2.14 39.17 25.36
CA ASN A 689 1.35 40.37 25.09
C ASN A 689 1.68 41.02 23.73
N PHE A 690 1.76 40.20 22.67
CA PHE A 690 1.97 40.70 21.31
C PHE A 690 0.78 41.52 20.79
N SER A 691 1.11 42.56 20.03
CA SER A 691 0.13 43.27 19.19
C SER A 691 -0.42 42.37 18.08
N GLN A 692 -1.57 42.76 17.50
CA GLN A 692 -2.16 41.99 16.41
C GLN A 692 -1.25 41.97 15.17
N GLU A 693 -0.45 43.03 14.99
CA GLU A 693 0.58 43.19 13.97
C GLU A 693 1.74 42.19 14.16
N GLU A 694 2.22 42.01 15.40
CA GLU A 694 3.28 41.05 15.74
C GLU A 694 2.79 39.60 15.62
N GLU A 695 1.57 39.31 16.08
CA GLU A 695 0.94 38.00 15.87
C GLU A 695 0.81 37.67 14.37
N ASN A 696 0.37 38.63 13.56
CA ASN A 696 0.22 38.42 12.13
C ASN A 696 1.58 38.31 11.41
N MET A 697 2.63 39.00 11.87
CA MET A 697 3.98 38.83 11.35
C MET A 697 4.50 37.40 11.55
N LEU A 698 4.17 36.76 12.68
CA LEU A 698 4.50 35.36 12.94
C LEU A 698 3.71 34.40 12.04
N LYS A 699 2.41 34.66 11.79
CA LYS A 699 1.62 33.89 10.82
C LYS A 699 2.17 34.02 9.40
N GLU A 700 2.38 35.25 8.91
CA GLU A 700 2.97 35.54 7.58
C GLU A 700 4.32 34.82 7.41
N THR A 701 5.15 34.77 8.46
CA THR A 701 6.46 34.10 8.45
C THR A 701 6.36 32.57 8.43
N LEU A 702 5.36 32.01 9.12
CA LEU A 702 5.14 30.56 9.21
C LEU A 702 4.41 30.01 7.97
N GLU A 703 3.47 30.76 7.43
CA GLU A 703 2.82 30.51 6.13
C GLU A 703 3.84 30.59 4.98
N TYR A 704 4.77 31.56 5.02
CA TYR A 704 5.91 31.61 4.10
C TYR A 704 6.78 30.35 4.19
N LYS A 705 7.09 29.86 5.40
CA LYS A 705 7.85 28.60 5.59
C LYS A 705 7.12 27.37 5.03
N MET A 706 5.79 27.33 5.11
CA MET A 706 4.98 26.23 4.57
C MET A 706 4.63 26.40 3.08
N SER A 707 5.06 27.47 2.41
CA SER A 707 4.68 27.79 1.02
C SER A 707 5.87 27.77 0.06
N TRP A 708 5.89 26.80 -0.86
CA TRP A 708 6.92 26.63 -1.89
C TRP A 708 7.08 27.84 -2.83
N PHE A 709 6.05 28.69 -2.94
CA PHE A 709 6.02 29.86 -3.82
C PHE A 709 5.88 31.20 -3.06
N GLY A 710 6.06 31.19 -1.75
CA GLY A 710 6.00 32.39 -0.92
C GLY A 710 7.11 33.39 -1.25
N SER A 711 6.81 34.68 -1.09
CA SER A 711 7.83 35.74 -1.00
C SER A 711 8.11 36.02 0.48
N LYS A 712 9.38 36.10 0.89
CA LYS A 712 9.74 36.32 2.30
C LYS A 712 9.10 37.62 2.81
N PRO A 713 8.32 37.60 3.91
CA PRO A 713 7.63 38.80 4.38
C PRO A 713 8.63 39.91 4.73
N ALA A 714 8.32 41.13 4.28
CA ALA A 714 9.19 42.29 4.45
C ALA A 714 9.12 42.78 5.91
N PRO A 715 10.26 43.01 6.59
CA PRO A 715 10.27 43.47 7.98
C PRO A 715 9.74 44.91 8.05
N LYS A 716 8.51 45.05 8.53
CA LYS A 716 7.87 46.35 8.81
C LYS A 716 8.55 47.01 10.00
N GLY A 717 9.61 47.77 9.73
CA GLY A 717 10.24 48.80 10.57
C GLY A 717 10.40 48.52 12.07
N SER A 718 11.58 48.02 12.47
CA SER A 718 12.14 48.07 13.85
C SER A 718 11.16 47.82 15.00
N ILE A 719 11.08 46.57 15.48
CA ILE A 719 10.45 46.22 16.76
C ILE A 719 11.03 47.14 17.85
N ARG A 720 10.18 48.04 18.38
CA ARG A 720 10.57 49.01 19.42
C ARG A 720 10.58 48.25 20.76
N PRO A 721 11.71 48.20 21.50
CA PRO A 721 11.75 47.41 22.73
C PRO A 721 10.66 47.83 23.72
N SER A 722 9.84 46.87 24.14
CA SER A 722 8.64 47.09 24.98
C SER A 722 8.97 47.66 26.37
N ILE A 723 10.24 47.64 26.76
CA ILE A 723 10.84 48.33 27.92
C ILE A 723 10.91 49.85 27.72
N SER A 724 9.76 50.52 27.56
CA SER A 724 9.70 51.99 27.50
C SER A 724 8.41 52.61 28.06
N ASN A 725 7.98 52.16 29.24
CA ASN A 725 6.98 52.87 30.05
C ASN A 725 7.65 54.07 30.77
N PRO A 726 6.99 55.24 30.93
CA PRO A 726 7.61 56.42 31.53
C PRO A 726 7.81 56.28 33.04
N ARG A 727 8.77 57.05 33.60
CA ARG A 727 9.12 57.01 35.02
C ARG A 727 7.95 57.44 35.90
N ILE A 728 7.61 56.62 36.90
CA ILE A 728 7.06 57.13 38.17
C ILE A 728 8.25 57.62 39.00
N PRO A 729 8.27 58.89 39.46
CA PRO A 729 9.37 59.42 40.27
C PRO A 729 9.34 58.83 41.69
N TRP A 730 10.51 58.73 42.33
CA TRP A 730 10.62 58.31 43.73
C TRP A 730 10.55 59.52 44.67
N SER A 731 9.34 59.88 45.11
CA SER A 731 9.03 60.69 46.31
C SER A 731 7.55 60.55 46.62
#